data_AF-A0A7V2V154-F1
#
_entry.id   AF-A0A7V2V154-F1
#
_cell.length_a   1.000
_cell.length_b   1.000
_cell.length_c   1.000
_cell.angle_alpha   90.00
_cell.angle_beta   90.00
_cell.angle_gamma   90.00
#
_symmetry.space_group_name_H-M   'P 1'
#
loop_
_entity.id
_entity.type
_entity.pdbx_description
1 polymer ?
#
loop_
_entity_poly.entity_id
_entity_poly.type
_entity_poly.pdbx_seq_one_letter_code
_entity_poly.pdbx_strand_id
1 'polypeptide(L)'
;MYAAHRSRIPPVAKVLEDAEELARAVAKSLLKGAETTPDAATRQAKADAARMLLERARRACLESKEVATGPERDRLEQVMATLDVDLRATDALIPREAAASLSPPSPPSVPPLTARVPSTAPDARLPEPPAEELKAAEREIRERYRSDYARKSPPDLLVLSRTLSRIARETKDSPASQFVLIREAAELAAQAGDAEHALAAIDRLAARFEVDALALKVDCLATVAKAARDPAEQTALAAASLALVDEAVGDDQYDAASGLALRAESAARQAKDAALLAQASARRKDVDALRAGWAAVKADVRTIETRPDDPVACLAVGRFLCLTKGDWDRGLPLLAKGADTSLRTTAGQDLSAPADAAAQLALADTWWDAAARYSAPSRARLQERAVHWYGVALAKLDGLSKIKAERRIQEWEKSAASGGGSAGGAPLDLLAWIDPEEHSVPPRSRWTLRGRSLVSAENDGSVKFARLIVPCIPPPEYDLTVVVECRKAGGPFGIGLVAGGRQLAVALDAASVSAGLFGGKESKDLATRYPGSRLAWQGAPFAEGKPSTVVCSIRRASLRVTVNGQIAIDWKTPPWAEAAPAEEWDVPHRQSLFLVARDIATYEVSRIVLQAAGGGTPRRITGPARALVTPPAR
;
A
#
# COMPACT_ATOMS: atom_id res chain seq x y z
N MET A 1 -20.19 24.19 -20.16
CA MET A 1 -20.07 24.28 -18.69
C MET A 1 -19.47 25.61 -18.18
N TYR A 2 -18.61 26.32 -18.94
CA TYR A 2 -18.06 27.62 -18.50
C TYR A 2 -19.09 28.77 -18.35
N ALA A 3 -20.24 28.70 -19.04
CA ALA A 3 -21.31 29.69 -18.90
C ALA A 3 -22.19 29.49 -17.64
N ALA A 4 -22.23 28.27 -17.08
CA ALA A 4 -23.08 27.94 -15.93
C ALA A 4 -22.41 28.25 -14.57
N HIS A 5 -21.09 28.50 -14.54
CA HIS A 5 -20.39 28.88 -13.31
C HIS A 5 -20.44 30.39 -13.02
N ARG A 6 -20.66 31.23 -14.05
CA ARG A 6 -20.79 32.68 -13.89
C ARG A 6 -22.07 33.12 -13.17
N SER A 7 -23.08 32.24 -13.04
CA SER A 7 -24.34 32.56 -12.37
C SER A 7 -24.33 32.32 -10.85
N ARG A 8 -23.22 31.81 -10.28
CA ARG A 8 -23.10 31.52 -8.84
C ARG A 8 -22.08 32.39 -8.10
N ILE A 9 -21.26 33.16 -8.81
CA ILE A 9 -20.35 34.12 -8.19
C ILE A 9 -21.17 35.40 -7.93
N PRO A 10 -21.30 35.88 -6.69
CA PRO A 10 -21.96 37.16 -6.42
C PRO A 10 -21.28 38.26 -7.25
N PRO A 11 -21.99 39.32 -7.66
CA PRO A 11 -21.37 40.44 -8.36
C PRO A 11 -20.14 40.91 -7.59
N VAL A 12 -19.01 41.15 -8.29
CA VAL A 12 -17.73 41.55 -7.66
C VAL A 12 -17.92 42.76 -6.73
N ALA A 13 -18.77 43.71 -7.13
CA ALA A 13 -19.19 44.85 -6.30
C ALA A 13 -19.80 44.44 -4.94
N LYS A 14 -20.63 43.38 -4.90
CA LYS A 14 -21.23 42.88 -3.66
C LYS A 14 -20.19 42.18 -2.78
N VAL A 15 -19.27 41.41 -3.37
CA VAL A 15 -18.18 40.76 -2.61
C VAL A 15 -17.25 41.80 -1.99
N LEU A 16 -16.96 42.88 -2.73
CA LEU A 16 -16.21 44.02 -2.23
C LEU A 16 -16.91 44.69 -1.04
N GLU A 17 -18.19 45.01 -1.18
CA GLU A 17 -18.98 45.65 -0.12
C GLU A 17 -19.07 44.77 1.14
N ASP A 18 -19.39 43.48 0.97
CA ASP A 18 -19.48 42.51 2.06
C ASP A 18 -18.13 42.33 2.77
N ALA A 19 -17.02 42.28 2.04
CA ALA A 19 -15.68 42.12 2.61
C ALA A 19 -15.21 43.38 3.34
N GLU A 20 -15.50 44.57 2.82
CA GLU A 20 -15.21 45.84 3.49
C GLU A 20 -16.04 46.03 4.75
N GLU A 21 -17.33 45.70 4.71
CA GLU A 21 -18.20 45.74 5.89
C GLU A 21 -17.73 44.76 6.96
N LEU A 22 -17.32 43.54 6.56
CA LEU A 22 -16.81 42.54 7.49
C LEU A 22 -15.47 42.95 8.11
N ALA A 23 -14.52 43.49 7.32
CA ALA A 23 -13.27 44.02 7.85
C ALA A 23 -13.53 45.12 8.88
N ARG A 24 -14.44 46.07 8.58
CA ARG A 24 -14.86 47.12 9.52
C ARG A 24 -15.52 46.55 10.79
N ALA A 25 -16.37 45.54 10.66
CA ALA A 25 -17.09 44.93 11.78
C ALA A 25 -16.16 44.14 12.71
N VAL A 26 -15.21 43.37 12.15
CA VAL A 26 -14.23 42.58 12.90
C VAL A 26 -13.25 43.49 13.65
N ALA A 27 -12.74 44.53 12.98
CA ALA A 27 -11.87 45.54 13.59
C ALA A 27 -12.57 46.30 14.74
N LYS A 28 -13.85 46.66 14.57
CA LYS A 28 -14.59 47.48 15.54
C LYS A 28 -15.04 46.70 16.79
N SER A 29 -15.39 45.42 16.67
CA SER A 29 -16.09 44.68 17.74
C SER A 29 -15.35 43.44 18.26
N LEU A 30 -14.79 42.61 17.37
CA LEU A 30 -14.28 41.29 17.75
C LEU A 30 -12.82 41.34 18.19
N LEU A 31 -11.95 42.01 17.43
CA LEU A 31 -10.53 42.17 17.78
C LEU A 31 -10.36 42.98 19.08
N LYS A 32 -11.03 44.14 19.15
CA LYS A 32 -11.05 44.98 20.37
C LYS A 32 -11.70 44.26 21.56
N GLY A 33 -12.72 43.44 21.30
CA GLY A 33 -13.36 42.60 22.30
C GLY A 33 -12.42 41.50 22.82
N ALA A 34 -11.59 40.89 21.97
CA ALA A 34 -10.59 39.91 22.36
C ALA A 34 -9.49 40.54 23.22
N GLU A 35 -8.92 41.67 22.79
CA GLU A 35 -7.88 42.41 23.53
C GLU A 35 -8.29 42.77 24.96
N THR A 36 -9.55 43.16 25.15
CA THR A 36 -10.09 43.60 26.44
C THR A 36 -10.66 42.47 27.30
N THR A 37 -10.79 41.25 26.78
CA THR A 37 -11.31 40.10 27.54
C THR A 37 -10.20 39.54 28.45
N PRO A 38 -10.38 39.44 29.78
CA PRO A 38 -9.34 38.97 30.70
C PRO A 38 -9.16 37.43 30.72
N ASP A 39 -10.22 36.67 30.47
CA ASP A 39 -10.18 35.20 30.42
C ASP A 39 -9.52 34.68 29.13
N ALA A 40 -8.50 33.83 29.28
CA ALA A 40 -7.67 33.37 28.17
C ALA A 40 -8.41 32.46 27.19
N ALA A 41 -9.28 31.57 27.69
CA ALA A 41 -10.06 30.67 26.84
C ALA A 41 -11.11 31.43 26.01
N THR A 42 -11.80 32.40 26.63
CA THR A 42 -12.79 33.24 25.96
C THR A 42 -12.12 34.21 24.97
N ARG A 43 -10.92 34.73 25.31
CA ARG A 43 -10.11 35.55 24.39
C ARG A 43 -9.70 34.75 23.16
N GLN A 44 -9.22 33.53 23.36
CA GLN A 44 -8.84 32.61 22.29
C GLN A 44 -10.02 32.30 21.37
N ALA A 45 -11.18 31.92 21.94
CA ALA A 45 -12.38 31.63 21.16
C ALA A 45 -12.85 32.83 20.32
N LYS A 46 -12.74 34.06 20.83
CA LYS A 46 -13.07 35.28 20.07
C LYS A 46 -12.07 35.56 18.95
N ALA A 47 -10.77 35.34 19.19
CA ALA A 47 -9.73 35.49 18.17
C ALA A 47 -9.89 34.46 17.03
N ASP A 48 -10.22 33.21 17.37
CA ASP A 48 -10.48 32.14 16.39
C ASP A 48 -11.74 32.42 15.56
N ALA A 49 -12.81 32.92 16.19
CA ALA A 49 -14.03 33.33 15.49
C ALA A 49 -13.77 34.51 14.52
N ALA A 50 -13.00 35.51 14.94
CA ALA A 50 -12.60 36.64 14.09
C ALA A 50 -11.77 36.16 12.89
N ARG A 51 -10.79 35.28 13.14
CA ARG A 51 -9.94 34.68 12.09
C ARG A 51 -10.76 33.91 11.07
N MET A 52 -11.69 33.07 11.50
CA MET A 52 -12.55 32.29 10.60
C MET A 52 -13.34 33.18 9.64
N LEU A 53 -13.90 34.29 10.13
CA LEU A 53 -14.65 35.25 9.32
C LEU A 53 -13.73 35.98 8.31
N LEU A 54 -12.56 36.43 8.76
CA LEU A 54 -11.56 37.10 7.90
C LEU A 54 -11.04 36.16 6.79
N GLU A 55 -10.73 34.91 7.10
CA GLU A 55 -10.29 33.92 6.11
C GLU A 55 -11.38 33.62 5.08
N ARG A 56 -12.65 33.57 5.51
CA ARG A 56 -13.80 33.40 4.60
C ARG A 56 -13.95 34.58 3.65
N ALA A 57 -13.86 35.82 4.14
CA ALA A 57 -13.91 37.01 3.28
C ALA A 57 -12.72 37.07 2.32
N ARG A 58 -11.50 36.76 2.80
CA ARG A 58 -10.29 36.73 1.98
C ARG A 58 -10.41 35.72 0.84
N ARG A 59 -10.96 34.52 1.11
CA ARG A 59 -11.22 33.50 0.08
C ARG A 59 -12.22 34.02 -0.96
N ALA A 60 -13.31 34.66 -0.54
CA ALA A 60 -14.31 35.23 -1.45
C ALA A 60 -13.72 36.32 -2.36
N CYS A 61 -12.83 37.18 -1.82
CA CYS A 61 -12.10 38.16 -2.61
C CYS A 61 -11.14 37.51 -3.62
N LEU A 62 -10.42 36.44 -3.22
CA LEU A 62 -9.50 35.72 -4.09
C LEU A 62 -10.23 35.07 -5.28
N GLU A 63 -11.36 34.42 -5.02
CA GLU A 63 -12.21 33.81 -6.06
C GLU A 63 -12.79 34.87 -7.01
N SER A 64 -13.17 36.04 -6.49
CA SER A 64 -13.70 37.16 -7.30
C SER A 64 -12.63 37.85 -8.13
N LYS A 65 -11.37 37.85 -7.67
CA LYS A 65 -10.22 38.44 -8.37
C LYS A 65 -9.91 37.73 -9.70
N GLU A 66 -10.23 36.43 -9.81
CA GLU A 66 -10.03 35.67 -11.05
C GLU A 66 -10.95 36.11 -12.20
N VAL A 67 -12.09 36.74 -11.88
CA VAL A 67 -13.10 37.19 -12.85
C VAL A 67 -13.25 38.72 -12.95
N ALA A 68 -12.65 39.48 -12.04
CA ALA A 68 -12.65 40.95 -12.03
C ALA A 68 -11.64 41.56 -13.03
N THR A 69 -12.01 42.67 -13.67
CA THR A 69 -11.14 43.40 -14.62
C THR A 69 -11.04 44.88 -14.28
N GLY A 70 -9.86 45.47 -14.53
CA GLY A 70 -9.61 46.89 -14.30
C GLY A 70 -9.75 47.31 -12.83
N PRO A 71 -10.40 48.45 -12.53
CA PRO A 71 -10.37 49.08 -11.20
C PRO A 71 -11.00 48.25 -10.07
N GLU A 72 -11.86 47.28 -10.38
CA GLU A 72 -12.43 46.36 -9.38
C GLU A 72 -11.38 45.38 -8.84
N ARG A 73 -10.44 44.97 -9.68
CA ARG A 73 -9.35 44.06 -9.29
C ARG A 73 -8.37 44.74 -8.34
N ASP A 74 -8.04 45.99 -8.61
CA ASP A 74 -7.15 46.79 -7.77
C ASP A 74 -7.78 47.04 -6.39
N ARG A 75 -9.10 47.31 -6.35
CA ARG A 75 -9.85 47.41 -5.08
C ARG A 75 -9.87 46.09 -4.31
N LEU A 76 -10.06 44.95 -4.98
CA LEU A 76 -10.01 43.63 -4.33
C LEU A 76 -8.64 43.37 -3.71
N GLU A 77 -7.55 43.74 -4.40
CA GLU A 77 -6.20 43.63 -3.85
C GLU A 77 -6.00 44.51 -2.60
N GLN A 78 -6.53 45.74 -2.61
CA GLN A 78 -6.44 46.64 -1.46
C GLN A 78 -7.23 46.14 -0.25
N VAL A 79 -8.44 45.60 -0.46
CA VAL A 79 -9.25 44.99 0.60
C VAL A 79 -8.57 43.73 1.15
N MET A 80 -8.02 42.88 0.29
CA MET A 80 -7.26 41.69 0.72
C MET A 80 -6.03 42.05 1.55
N ALA A 81 -5.29 43.11 1.20
CA ALA A 81 -4.17 43.58 2.00
C ALA A 81 -4.61 44.02 3.41
N THR A 82 -5.79 44.63 3.53
CA THR A 82 -6.37 45.02 4.81
C THR A 82 -6.74 43.78 5.65
N LEU A 83 -7.41 42.80 5.03
CA LEU A 83 -7.74 41.53 5.67
C LEU A 83 -6.49 40.75 6.13
N ASP A 84 -5.39 40.82 5.37
CA ASP A 84 -4.10 40.19 5.74
C ASP A 84 -3.46 40.85 6.96
N VAL A 85 -3.63 42.15 7.16
CA VAL A 85 -3.18 42.84 8.37
C VAL A 85 -4.01 42.39 9.58
N ASP A 86 -5.33 42.32 9.43
CA ASP A 86 -6.23 41.90 10.50
C ASP A 86 -6.03 40.42 10.90
N LEU A 87 -5.74 39.55 9.92
CA LEU A 87 -5.38 38.15 10.17
C LEU A 87 -4.07 37.99 10.95
N ARG A 88 -3.08 38.86 10.71
CA ARG A 88 -1.85 38.87 11.52
C ARG A 88 -2.10 39.38 12.93
N ALA A 89 -3.04 40.32 13.10
CA ALA A 89 -3.44 40.80 14.42
C ALA A 89 -4.16 39.70 15.22
N THR A 90 -5.00 38.86 14.59
CA THR A 90 -5.60 37.71 15.27
C THR A 90 -4.54 36.67 15.66
N ASP A 91 -3.56 36.37 14.80
CA ASP A 91 -2.46 35.45 15.12
C ASP A 91 -1.61 35.92 16.32
N ALA A 92 -1.46 37.23 16.50
CA ALA A 92 -0.73 37.79 17.64
C ALA A 92 -1.49 37.67 18.97
N LEU A 93 -2.82 37.55 18.93
CA LEU A 93 -3.69 37.41 20.11
C LEU A 93 -3.86 35.95 20.56
N ILE A 94 -3.43 34.99 19.73
CA ILE A 94 -3.44 33.55 20.02
C ILE A 94 -2.10 33.17 20.65
N PRO A 95 -2.03 32.80 21.94
CA PRO A 95 -0.77 32.42 22.56
C PRO A 95 -0.19 31.17 21.88
N ARG A 96 0.98 31.31 21.24
CA ARG A 96 1.77 30.14 20.82
C ARG A 96 2.26 29.44 22.09
N GLU A 97 1.89 28.18 22.27
CA GLU A 97 2.52 27.29 23.26
C GLU A 97 4.03 27.33 23.04
N ALA A 98 4.70 28.09 23.91
CA ALA A 98 6.14 28.19 23.94
C ALA A 98 6.71 26.84 24.36
N ALA A 99 7.70 26.40 23.59
CA ALA A 99 8.61 25.31 23.88
C ALA A 99 8.89 25.17 25.39
N ALA A 100 8.25 24.19 26.03
CA ALA A 100 8.66 23.72 27.33
C ALA A 100 10.00 22.99 27.16
N SER A 101 10.98 23.44 27.94
CA SER A 101 12.38 23.02 27.92
C SER A 101 12.53 21.50 27.99
N LEU A 102 13.01 20.91 26.89
CA LEU A 102 13.52 19.55 26.86
C LEU A 102 14.91 19.55 27.52
N SER A 103 15.02 18.87 28.65
CA SER A 103 16.27 18.17 28.95
C SER A 103 16.57 17.24 27.76
N PRO A 104 17.84 17.04 27.36
CA PRO A 104 18.16 16.28 26.16
C PRO A 104 17.49 14.90 26.22
N PRO A 105 16.73 14.50 25.17
CA PRO A 105 16.11 13.18 25.17
C PRO A 105 17.22 12.14 25.20
N SER A 106 17.09 11.17 26.11
CA SER A 106 17.84 9.93 26.02
C SER A 106 17.67 9.35 24.61
N PRO A 107 18.73 8.79 24.00
CA PRO A 107 18.67 8.29 22.63
C PRO A 107 17.51 7.28 22.48
N PRO A 108 16.87 7.22 21.29
CA PRO A 108 15.70 6.37 21.08
C PRO A 108 16.05 4.93 21.49
N SER A 109 15.31 4.43 22.48
CA SER A 109 15.36 3.03 22.86
C SER A 109 14.96 2.19 21.66
N VAL A 110 15.84 1.28 21.27
CA VAL A 110 15.60 0.29 20.22
C VAL A 110 14.26 -0.40 20.52
N PRO A 111 13.29 -0.44 19.59
CA PRO A 111 12.08 -1.22 19.80
C PRO A 111 12.47 -2.68 20.10
N PRO A 112 11.78 -3.37 21.02
CA PRO A 112 12.15 -4.72 21.43
C PRO A 112 12.26 -5.63 20.20
N LEU A 113 13.46 -6.18 19.98
CA LEU A 113 13.80 -7.03 18.83
C LEU A 113 13.03 -8.36 18.81
N THR A 114 12.35 -8.67 19.91
CA THR A 114 11.69 -9.95 20.21
C THR A 114 10.21 -9.80 20.57
N ALA A 115 9.67 -8.58 20.70
CA ALA A 115 8.28 -8.39 21.13
C ALA A 115 7.42 -7.91 19.96
N ARG A 116 6.37 -8.69 19.69
CA ARG A 116 5.13 -8.24 19.05
C ARG A 116 4.82 -6.85 19.60
N VAL A 117 4.94 -5.80 18.79
CA VAL A 117 4.27 -4.54 19.12
C VAL A 117 2.79 -4.91 19.09
N PRO A 118 2.09 -4.97 20.24
CA PRO A 118 0.66 -5.13 20.20
C PRO A 118 0.17 -3.92 19.41
N SER A 119 -0.60 -4.16 18.36
CA SER A 119 -1.28 -3.09 17.65
C SER A 119 -2.00 -2.25 18.70
N THR A 120 -1.60 -1.00 18.88
CA THR A 120 -2.24 -0.06 19.82
C THR A 120 -3.54 0.51 19.26
N ALA A 121 -4.10 -0.09 18.21
CA ALA A 121 -5.50 0.09 17.87
C ALA A 121 -6.33 -0.71 18.90
N PRO A 122 -7.43 -0.17 19.44
CA PRO A 122 -8.32 -0.96 20.29
C PRO A 122 -8.78 -2.18 19.49
N ASP A 123 -8.31 -3.36 19.91
CA ASP A 123 -8.59 -4.61 19.23
C ASP A 123 -10.08 -4.94 19.44
N ALA A 124 -10.90 -4.75 18.41
CA ALA A 124 -12.33 -5.05 18.47
C ALA A 124 -12.63 -6.57 18.47
N ARG A 125 -11.58 -7.40 18.52
CA ARG A 125 -11.66 -8.86 18.60
C ARG A 125 -11.98 -9.32 20.01
N LEU A 126 -12.67 -10.44 20.11
CA LEU A 126 -12.99 -11.06 21.39
C LEU A 126 -11.77 -11.84 21.91
N PRO A 127 -11.54 -11.90 23.23
CA PRO A 127 -10.57 -12.85 23.76
C PRO A 127 -10.98 -14.29 23.41
N GLU A 128 -10.01 -15.20 23.37
CA GLU A 128 -10.30 -16.62 23.22
C GLU A 128 -11.21 -17.10 24.38
N PRO A 129 -12.35 -17.76 24.10
CA PRO A 129 -13.25 -18.23 25.15
C PRO A 129 -12.56 -19.21 26.12
N PRO A 130 -12.99 -19.29 27.39
CA PRO A 130 -12.41 -20.22 28.35
C PRO A 130 -12.45 -21.67 27.88
N ALA A 131 -11.38 -22.43 28.17
CA ALA A 131 -11.22 -23.80 27.69
C ALA A 131 -12.38 -24.74 28.06
N GLU A 132 -13.04 -24.54 29.21
CA GLU A 132 -14.20 -25.34 29.61
C GLU A 132 -15.45 -25.04 28.76
N GLU A 133 -15.67 -23.78 28.38
CA GLU A 133 -16.76 -23.41 27.47
C GLU A 133 -16.51 -23.95 26.06
N LEU A 134 -15.26 -23.91 25.59
CA LEU A 134 -14.87 -24.51 24.31
C LEU A 134 -15.13 -26.03 24.30
N LYS A 135 -14.76 -26.74 25.38
CA LYS A 135 -15.05 -28.18 25.51
C LYS A 135 -16.53 -28.49 25.55
N ALA A 136 -17.32 -27.69 26.26
CA ALA A 136 -18.77 -27.86 26.33
C ALA A 136 -19.42 -27.65 24.95
N ALA A 137 -19.05 -26.57 24.25
CA ALA A 137 -19.51 -26.28 22.90
C ALA A 137 -19.10 -27.38 21.90
N GLU A 138 -17.87 -27.89 21.98
CA GLU A 138 -17.40 -28.99 21.12
C GLU A 138 -18.21 -30.27 21.32
N ARG A 139 -18.53 -30.63 22.56
CA ARG A 139 -19.38 -31.79 22.86
C ARG A 139 -20.77 -31.61 22.26
N GLU A 140 -21.39 -30.45 22.44
CA GLU A 140 -22.73 -30.18 21.90
C GLU A 140 -22.75 -30.22 20.36
N ILE A 141 -21.77 -29.60 19.71
CA ILE A 141 -21.66 -29.57 18.25
C ILE A 141 -21.44 -30.99 17.71
N ARG A 142 -20.52 -31.76 18.30
CA ARG A 142 -20.27 -33.15 17.88
C ARG A 142 -21.44 -34.08 18.14
N GLU A 143 -22.20 -33.85 19.20
CA GLU A 143 -23.45 -34.57 19.47
C GLU A 143 -24.50 -34.28 18.39
N ARG A 144 -24.74 -33.01 18.10
CA ARG A 144 -25.74 -32.56 17.13
C ARG A 144 -25.44 -33.03 15.70
N TYR A 145 -24.17 -33.02 15.30
CA TYR A 145 -23.73 -33.42 13.96
C TYR A 145 -23.10 -34.82 13.92
N ARG A 146 -23.39 -35.69 14.91
CA ARG A 146 -22.74 -37.01 15.06
C ARG A 146 -22.78 -37.84 13.76
N SER A 147 -23.91 -37.85 13.06
CA SER A 147 -24.07 -38.58 11.80
C SER A 147 -23.17 -38.05 10.69
N ASP A 148 -22.99 -36.74 10.61
CA ASP A 148 -22.13 -36.11 9.60
C ASP A 148 -20.66 -36.36 9.93
N TYR A 149 -20.25 -36.25 11.21
CA TYR A 149 -18.88 -36.56 11.66
C TYR A 149 -18.49 -38.04 11.44
N ALA A 150 -19.46 -38.95 11.37
CA ALA A 150 -19.19 -40.36 11.06
C ALA A 150 -18.75 -40.58 9.61
N ARG A 151 -19.04 -39.64 8.71
CA ARG A 151 -18.68 -39.70 7.29
C ARG A 151 -17.28 -39.11 7.07
N LYS A 152 -16.35 -39.93 6.60
CA LYS A 152 -14.90 -39.59 6.56
C LYS A 152 -14.32 -39.45 5.16
N SER A 153 -15.13 -39.52 4.11
CA SER A 153 -14.61 -39.28 2.76
C SER A 153 -14.32 -37.78 2.58
N PRO A 154 -13.30 -37.38 1.79
CA PRO A 154 -13.00 -35.96 1.60
C PRO A 154 -14.21 -35.11 1.16
N PRO A 155 -15.07 -35.57 0.23
CA PRO A 155 -16.30 -34.84 -0.10
C PRO A 155 -17.25 -34.66 1.10
N ASP A 156 -17.40 -35.67 1.95
CA ASP A 156 -18.26 -35.60 3.13
C ASP A 156 -17.73 -34.62 4.17
N LEU A 157 -16.42 -34.65 4.41
CA LEU A 157 -15.72 -33.72 5.30
C LEU A 157 -15.92 -32.26 4.83
N LEU A 158 -15.85 -32.00 3.52
CA LEU A 158 -16.09 -30.66 2.96
C LEU A 158 -17.55 -30.22 3.10
N VAL A 159 -18.50 -31.12 2.95
CA VAL A 159 -19.93 -30.81 3.17
C VAL A 159 -20.17 -30.40 4.61
N LEU A 160 -19.61 -31.14 5.58
CA LEU A 160 -19.73 -30.78 6.99
C LEU A 160 -18.99 -29.47 7.30
N SER A 161 -17.76 -29.30 6.82
CA SER A 161 -16.97 -28.06 6.97
C SER A 161 -17.75 -26.82 6.54
N ARG A 162 -18.35 -26.87 5.34
CA ARG A 162 -19.15 -25.76 4.79
C ARG A 162 -20.41 -25.51 5.61
N THR A 163 -21.02 -26.57 6.14
CA THR A 163 -22.18 -26.49 7.02
C THR A 163 -21.84 -25.81 8.34
N LEU A 164 -20.78 -26.26 9.03
CA LEU A 164 -20.31 -25.65 10.28
C LEU A 164 -19.88 -24.20 10.07
N SER A 165 -19.19 -23.91 8.96
CA SER A 165 -18.83 -22.54 8.56
C SER A 165 -20.05 -21.63 8.39
N ARG A 166 -21.17 -22.16 7.84
CA ARG A 166 -22.41 -21.39 7.69
C ARG A 166 -23.05 -21.12 9.05
N ILE A 167 -23.16 -22.14 9.88
CA ILE A 167 -23.76 -22.02 11.23
C ILE A 167 -22.94 -21.06 12.09
N ALA A 168 -21.60 -21.08 11.99
CA ALA A 168 -20.72 -20.15 12.69
C ALA A 168 -21.06 -18.67 12.38
N ARG A 169 -21.42 -18.35 11.14
CA ARG A 169 -21.82 -16.99 10.73
C ARG A 169 -23.17 -16.57 11.29
N GLU A 170 -24.06 -17.54 11.49
CA GLU A 170 -25.40 -17.34 12.04
C GLU A 170 -25.37 -17.27 13.59
N THR A 171 -24.36 -17.88 14.21
CA THR A 171 -24.19 -17.94 15.67
C THR A 171 -23.58 -16.65 16.20
N LYS A 172 -24.40 -15.75 16.76
CA LYS A 172 -23.95 -14.46 17.31
C LYS A 172 -23.90 -14.44 18.84
N ASP A 173 -24.76 -15.23 19.49
CA ASP A 173 -25.03 -15.12 20.93
C ASP A 173 -24.14 -16.04 21.77
N SER A 174 -23.35 -16.92 21.14
CA SER A 174 -22.41 -17.82 21.81
C SER A 174 -21.02 -17.72 21.18
N PRO A 175 -20.10 -16.93 21.77
CA PRO A 175 -18.71 -16.84 21.31
C PRO A 175 -17.99 -18.19 21.34
N ALA A 176 -18.21 -19.02 22.36
CA ALA A 176 -17.60 -20.35 22.47
C ALA A 176 -18.08 -21.29 21.35
N SER A 177 -19.39 -21.35 21.06
CA SER A 177 -19.92 -22.16 19.96
C SER A 177 -19.44 -21.62 18.61
N GLN A 178 -19.42 -20.30 18.41
CA GLN A 178 -18.91 -19.69 17.19
C GLN A 178 -17.43 -20.04 16.97
N PHE A 179 -16.59 -19.96 18.01
CA PHE A 179 -15.17 -20.33 17.95
C PHE A 179 -15.00 -21.79 17.52
N VAL A 180 -15.67 -22.72 18.20
CA VAL A 180 -15.55 -24.15 17.92
C VAL A 180 -16.06 -24.51 16.53
N LEU A 181 -17.18 -23.94 16.08
CA LEU A 181 -17.71 -24.17 14.74
C LEU A 181 -16.72 -23.77 13.64
N ILE A 182 -16.03 -22.63 13.80
CA ILE A 182 -15.02 -22.17 12.84
C ILE A 182 -13.79 -23.08 12.88
N ARG A 183 -13.32 -23.43 14.09
CA ARG A 183 -12.15 -24.31 14.27
C ARG A 183 -12.38 -25.70 13.67
N GLU A 184 -13.53 -26.31 13.97
CA GLU A 184 -13.91 -27.62 13.42
C GLU A 184 -14.09 -27.57 11.90
N ALA A 185 -14.66 -26.49 11.36
CA ALA A 185 -14.71 -26.31 9.90
C ALA A 185 -13.31 -26.26 9.28
N ALA A 186 -12.38 -25.49 9.87
CA ALA A 186 -11.01 -25.42 9.38
C ALA A 186 -10.33 -26.80 9.38
N GLU A 187 -10.49 -27.55 10.47
CA GLU A 187 -9.90 -28.88 10.63
C GLU A 187 -10.49 -29.90 9.64
N LEU A 188 -11.82 -29.93 9.45
CA LEU A 188 -12.47 -30.80 8.48
C LEU A 188 -12.05 -30.48 7.04
N ALA A 189 -11.92 -29.20 6.70
CA ALA A 189 -11.40 -28.77 5.40
C ALA A 189 -9.94 -29.22 5.20
N ALA A 190 -9.11 -29.09 6.24
CA ALA A 190 -7.72 -29.51 6.20
C ALA A 190 -7.59 -31.03 6.01
N GLN A 191 -8.39 -31.82 6.73
CA GLN A 191 -8.46 -33.28 6.59
C GLN A 191 -8.99 -33.72 5.22
N ALA A 192 -9.73 -32.87 4.52
CA ALA A 192 -10.17 -33.10 3.16
C ALA A 192 -9.16 -32.66 2.08
N GLY A 193 -8.02 -32.05 2.46
CA GLY A 193 -7.01 -31.57 1.52
C GLY A 193 -7.27 -30.16 0.95
N ASP A 194 -8.33 -29.47 1.39
CA ASP A 194 -8.73 -28.15 0.87
C ASP A 194 -8.03 -27.02 1.64
N ALA A 195 -6.80 -26.70 1.20
CA ALA A 195 -5.99 -25.63 1.79
C ALA A 195 -6.70 -24.27 1.82
N GLU A 196 -7.39 -23.92 0.73
CA GLU A 196 -8.03 -22.61 0.58
C GLU A 196 -9.17 -22.45 1.59
N HIS A 197 -10.06 -23.44 1.67
CA HIS A 197 -11.18 -23.38 2.59
C HIS A 197 -10.73 -23.42 4.06
N ALA A 198 -9.72 -24.23 4.37
CA ALA A 198 -9.19 -24.35 5.72
C ALA A 198 -8.54 -23.04 6.21
N LEU A 199 -7.70 -22.40 5.36
CA LEU A 199 -7.10 -21.11 5.70
C LEU A 199 -8.13 -19.99 5.81
N ALA A 200 -9.13 -19.96 4.92
CA ALA A 200 -10.21 -18.97 4.99
C ALA A 200 -11.06 -19.11 6.27
N ALA A 201 -11.20 -20.33 6.82
CA ALA A 201 -11.84 -20.52 8.12
C ALA A 201 -10.98 -19.96 9.26
N ILE A 202 -9.66 -20.16 9.23
CA ILE A 202 -8.74 -19.60 10.23
C ILE A 202 -8.69 -18.07 10.16
N ASP A 203 -8.71 -17.48 8.96
CA ASP A 203 -8.79 -16.02 8.81
C ASP A 203 -10.08 -15.45 9.43
N ARG A 204 -11.21 -16.16 9.31
CA ARG A 204 -12.45 -15.77 9.99
C ARG A 204 -12.35 -15.90 11.51
N LEU A 205 -11.65 -16.91 12.01
CA LEU A 205 -11.38 -17.05 13.43
C LEU A 205 -10.56 -15.86 13.92
N ALA A 206 -9.47 -15.54 13.23
CA ALA A 206 -8.55 -14.45 13.56
C ALA A 206 -9.14 -13.04 13.38
N ALA A 207 -10.20 -12.90 12.58
CA ALA A 207 -10.97 -11.66 12.46
C ALA A 207 -11.93 -11.44 13.64
N ARG A 208 -12.32 -12.51 14.35
CA ARG A 208 -13.30 -12.46 15.44
C ARG A 208 -12.67 -12.59 16.83
N PHE A 209 -11.62 -13.39 16.94
CA PHE A 209 -10.98 -13.76 18.19
C PHE A 209 -9.49 -13.42 18.18
N GLU A 210 -8.97 -13.09 19.36
CA GLU A 210 -7.54 -12.94 19.61
C GLU A 210 -6.86 -14.31 19.61
N VAL A 211 -6.36 -14.74 18.45
CA VAL A 211 -5.65 -16.01 18.26
C VAL A 211 -4.31 -15.80 17.56
N ASP A 212 -3.38 -16.75 17.73
CA ASP A 212 -2.17 -16.84 16.90
C ASP A 212 -2.54 -17.45 15.53
N ALA A 213 -2.95 -16.58 14.61
CA ALA A 213 -3.40 -16.99 13.28
C ALA A 213 -2.31 -17.72 12.51
N LEU A 214 -1.05 -17.26 12.57
CA LEU A 214 0.04 -17.87 11.82
C LEU A 214 0.31 -19.30 12.32
N ALA A 215 0.38 -19.50 13.65
CA ALA A 215 0.55 -20.83 14.22
C ALA A 215 -0.58 -21.79 13.79
N LEU A 216 -1.84 -21.34 13.89
CA LEU A 216 -3.00 -22.13 13.46
C LEU A 216 -2.93 -22.49 11.96
N LYS A 217 -2.53 -21.55 11.10
CA LYS A 217 -2.39 -21.80 9.65
C LYS A 217 -1.25 -22.77 9.35
N VAL A 218 -0.12 -22.68 10.07
CA VAL A 218 1.01 -23.61 9.92
C VAL A 218 0.58 -25.05 10.25
N ASP A 219 -0.12 -25.24 11.36
CA ASP A 219 -0.64 -26.54 11.80
C ASP A 219 -1.69 -27.07 10.81
N CYS A 220 -2.60 -26.21 10.36
CA CYS A 220 -3.59 -26.54 9.36
C CYS A 220 -2.97 -27.02 8.04
N LEU A 221 -1.97 -26.32 7.49
CA LEU A 221 -1.26 -26.79 6.30
C LEU A 221 -0.45 -28.05 6.55
N ALA A 222 -0.09 -28.36 7.81
CA ALA A 222 0.46 -29.65 8.20
C ALA A 222 -0.55 -30.78 8.04
N THR A 223 -1.80 -30.55 8.42
CA THR A 223 -2.92 -31.48 8.21
C THR A 223 -3.23 -31.62 6.72
N VAL A 224 -3.35 -30.51 5.97
CA VAL A 224 -3.58 -30.54 4.51
C VAL A 224 -2.50 -31.34 3.79
N ALA A 225 -1.23 -31.17 4.13
CA ALA A 225 -0.13 -31.92 3.51
C ALA A 225 -0.23 -33.44 3.71
N LYS A 226 -0.87 -33.89 4.79
CA LYS A 226 -1.14 -35.32 5.00
C LYS A 226 -2.34 -35.81 4.21
N ALA A 227 -3.27 -34.94 3.82
CA ALA A 227 -4.52 -35.28 3.15
C ALA A 227 -4.48 -35.11 1.62
N ALA A 228 -3.84 -34.05 1.12
CA ALA A 228 -3.75 -33.75 -0.32
C ALA A 228 -3.15 -34.91 -1.12
N ARG A 229 -3.78 -35.28 -2.22
CA ARG A 229 -3.36 -36.39 -3.09
C ARG A 229 -3.22 -35.97 -4.54
N ASP A 230 -4.11 -35.12 -5.04
CA ASP A 230 -4.10 -34.78 -6.46
C ASP A 230 -3.21 -33.55 -6.77
N PRO A 231 -2.80 -33.35 -8.04
CA PRO A 231 -1.93 -32.24 -8.40
C PRO A 231 -2.51 -30.84 -8.14
N ALA A 232 -3.82 -30.66 -8.20
CA ALA A 232 -4.46 -29.37 -7.95
C ALA A 232 -4.42 -29.03 -6.45
N GLU A 233 -4.73 -30.00 -5.59
CA GLU A 233 -4.59 -29.88 -4.14
C GLU A 233 -3.13 -29.59 -3.74
N GLN A 234 -2.17 -30.29 -4.34
CA GLN A 234 -0.75 -30.08 -4.10
C GLN A 234 -0.28 -28.69 -4.58
N THR A 235 -0.81 -28.19 -5.70
CA THR A 235 -0.56 -26.83 -6.19
C THR A 235 -1.11 -25.79 -5.21
N ALA A 236 -2.34 -25.97 -4.73
CA ALA A 236 -2.97 -25.08 -3.75
C ALA A 236 -2.20 -25.08 -2.43
N LEU A 237 -1.78 -26.25 -1.92
CA LEU A 237 -0.95 -26.38 -0.73
C LEU A 237 0.41 -25.69 -0.90
N ALA A 238 1.07 -25.83 -2.04
CA ALA A 238 2.34 -25.19 -2.32
C ALA A 238 2.21 -23.66 -2.34
N ALA A 239 1.21 -23.14 -3.06
CA ALA A 239 0.93 -21.70 -3.13
C ALA A 239 0.55 -21.11 -1.76
N ALA A 240 -0.30 -21.80 -1.00
CA ALA A 240 -0.69 -21.43 0.35
C ALA A 240 0.52 -21.40 1.31
N SER A 241 1.37 -22.42 1.24
CA SER A 241 2.59 -22.50 2.06
C SER A 241 3.54 -21.35 1.73
N LEU A 242 3.76 -21.04 0.44
CA LEU A 242 4.60 -19.92 0.01
C LEU A 242 4.10 -18.57 0.50
N ALA A 243 2.78 -18.34 0.44
CA ALA A 243 2.19 -17.09 0.90
C ALA A 243 2.46 -16.83 2.40
N LEU A 244 2.44 -17.88 3.23
CA LEU A 244 2.71 -17.75 4.67
C LEU A 244 4.20 -17.64 5.02
N VAL A 245 5.12 -17.98 4.10
CA VAL A 245 6.56 -17.79 4.35
C VAL A 245 6.88 -16.30 4.57
N ASP A 246 6.27 -15.40 3.78
CA ASP A 246 6.50 -13.95 3.93
C ASP A 246 5.98 -13.42 5.28
N GLU A 247 4.81 -13.89 5.72
CA GLU A 247 4.23 -13.56 7.03
C GLU A 247 5.15 -14.03 8.17
N ALA A 248 5.59 -15.30 8.13
CA ALA A 248 6.49 -15.85 9.13
C ALA A 248 7.88 -15.17 9.16
N VAL A 249 8.41 -14.76 8.00
CA VAL A 249 9.65 -13.97 7.94
C VAL A 249 9.47 -12.55 8.51
N GLY A 250 8.31 -11.93 8.24
CA GLY A 250 7.95 -10.63 8.79
C GLY A 250 7.94 -10.64 10.33
N ASP A 251 7.36 -11.70 10.90
CA ASP A 251 7.21 -11.92 12.35
C ASP A 251 8.45 -12.51 13.03
N ASP A 252 9.60 -12.56 12.34
CA ASP A 252 10.84 -13.16 12.83
C ASP A 252 10.72 -14.66 13.25
N GLN A 253 9.68 -15.35 12.77
CA GLN A 253 9.43 -16.79 13.00
C GLN A 253 10.15 -17.66 11.95
N TYR A 254 11.49 -17.57 11.91
CA TYR A 254 12.31 -18.21 10.87
C TYR A 254 12.22 -19.74 10.84
N ASP A 255 11.98 -20.39 11.98
CA ASP A 255 11.76 -21.84 12.03
C ASP A 255 10.44 -22.23 11.34
N ALA A 256 9.36 -21.49 11.59
CA ALA A 256 8.06 -21.68 10.93
C ALA A 256 8.16 -21.39 9.43
N ALA A 257 8.84 -20.30 9.05
CA ALA A 257 9.09 -19.95 7.65
C ALA A 257 9.84 -21.06 6.90
N SER A 258 10.89 -21.64 7.51
CA SER A 258 11.67 -22.74 6.92
C SER A 258 10.82 -24.01 6.77
N GLY A 259 9.99 -24.32 7.77
CA GLY A 259 9.02 -25.42 7.68
C GLY A 259 7.97 -25.24 6.56
N LEU A 260 7.44 -24.03 6.40
CA LEU A 260 6.51 -23.67 5.32
C LEU A 260 7.17 -23.74 3.94
N ALA A 261 8.40 -23.24 3.79
CA ALA A 261 9.13 -23.30 2.53
C ALA A 261 9.47 -24.75 2.12
N LEU A 262 9.83 -25.60 3.09
CA LEU A 262 10.00 -27.04 2.86
C LEU A 262 8.69 -27.71 2.41
N ARG A 263 7.57 -27.37 3.05
CA ARG A 263 6.24 -27.86 2.67
C ARG A 263 5.88 -27.45 1.24
N ALA A 264 6.10 -26.18 0.90
CA ALA A 264 5.87 -25.67 -0.45
C ALA A 264 6.67 -26.43 -1.50
N GLU A 265 7.96 -26.65 -1.27
CA GLU A 265 8.82 -27.37 -2.23
C GLU A 265 8.38 -28.83 -2.39
N SER A 266 8.01 -29.49 -1.29
CA SER A 266 7.51 -30.87 -1.33
C SER A 266 6.18 -30.98 -2.08
N ALA A 267 5.25 -30.06 -1.84
CA ALA A 267 3.96 -30.03 -2.51
C ALA A 267 4.10 -29.66 -3.99
N ALA A 268 4.94 -28.69 -4.36
CA ALA A 268 5.21 -28.33 -5.75
C ALA A 268 5.80 -29.50 -6.55
N ARG A 269 6.69 -30.28 -5.91
CA ARG A 269 7.23 -31.52 -6.50
C ARG A 269 6.13 -32.56 -6.74
N GLN A 270 5.22 -32.74 -5.79
CA GLN A 270 4.10 -33.68 -5.91
C GLN A 270 3.05 -33.22 -6.93
N ALA A 271 2.85 -31.90 -7.07
CA ALA A 271 2.03 -31.29 -8.10
C ALA A 271 2.60 -31.46 -9.52
N LYS A 272 3.90 -31.80 -9.63
CA LYS A 272 4.65 -31.86 -10.89
C LYS A 272 4.70 -30.51 -11.63
N ASP A 273 4.64 -29.41 -10.89
CA ASP A 273 4.78 -28.05 -11.42
C ASP A 273 6.25 -27.61 -11.28
N ALA A 274 6.98 -27.64 -12.39
CA ALA A 274 8.40 -27.30 -12.42
C ALA A 274 8.66 -25.81 -12.10
N ALA A 275 7.75 -24.91 -12.49
CA ALA A 275 7.91 -23.48 -12.24
C ALA A 275 7.69 -23.18 -10.75
N LEU A 276 6.64 -23.76 -10.17
CA LEU A 276 6.35 -23.65 -8.74
C LEU A 276 7.42 -24.31 -7.88
N LEU A 277 8.00 -25.44 -8.33
CA LEU A 277 9.11 -26.09 -7.64
C LEU A 277 10.38 -25.23 -7.65
N ALA A 278 10.71 -24.62 -8.78
CA ALA A 278 11.84 -23.70 -8.88
C ALA A 278 11.65 -22.50 -7.95
N GLN A 279 10.45 -21.92 -7.94
CA GLN A 279 10.07 -20.83 -7.03
C GLN A 279 10.21 -21.24 -5.56
N ALA A 280 9.62 -22.38 -5.17
CA ALA A 280 9.67 -22.85 -3.79
C ALA A 280 11.08 -23.20 -3.33
N SER A 281 11.91 -23.77 -4.19
CA SER A 281 13.31 -24.07 -3.87
C SER A 281 14.15 -22.80 -3.71
N ALA A 282 13.97 -21.80 -4.59
CA ALA A 282 14.62 -20.50 -4.44
C ALA A 282 14.24 -19.85 -3.12
N ARG A 283 12.93 -19.83 -2.81
CA ARG A 283 12.44 -19.26 -1.55
C ARG A 283 12.96 -20.02 -0.33
N ARG A 284 13.06 -21.36 -0.38
CA ARG A 284 13.63 -22.14 0.72
C ARG A 284 15.08 -21.76 1.01
N LYS A 285 15.90 -21.57 -0.04
CA LYS A 285 17.29 -21.10 0.13
C LYS A 285 17.37 -19.75 0.83
N ASP A 286 16.51 -18.80 0.44
CA ASP A 286 16.47 -17.47 1.05
C ASP A 286 16.10 -17.55 2.54
N VAL A 287 15.08 -18.35 2.86
CA VAL A 287 14.61 -18.54 4.24
C VAL A 287 15.61 -19.29 5.10
N ASP A 288 16.28 -20.30 4.57
CA ASP A 288 17.32 -21.04 5.30
C ASP A 288 18.51 -20.12 5.60
N ALA A 289 18.86 -19.19 4.69
CA ALA A 289 19.85 -18.16 4.96
C ALA A 289 19.41 -17.19 6.07
N LEU A 290 18.14 -16.78 6.08
CA LEU A 290 17.56 -15.95 7.16
C LEU A 290 17.57 -16.69 8.50
N ARG A 291 17.17 -17.95 8.52
CA ARG A 291 17.16 -18.79 9.72
C ARG A 291 18.55 -18.98 10.29
N ALA A 292 19.53 -19.29 9.45
CA ALA A 292 20.92 -19.41 9.85
C ALA A 292 21.49 -18.08 10.37
N GLY A 293 21.19 -16.96 9.69
CA GLY A 293 21.58 -15.62 10.13
C GLY A 293 21.00 -15.25 11.48
N TRP A 294 19.71 -15.52 11.71
CA TRP A 294 19.05 -15.26 13.00
C TRP A 294 19.65 -16.11 14.12
N ALA A 295 19.89 -17.40 13.86
CA ALA A 295 20.50 -18.30 14.82
C ALA A 295 21.90 -17.79 15.25
N ALA A 296 22.68 -17.24 14.31
CA ALA A 296 23.99 -16.68 14.59
C ALA A 296 23.95 -15.44 15.49
N VAL A 297 22.93 -14.58 15.36
CA VAL A 297 22.83 -13.32 16.13
C VAL A 297 21.93 -13.41 17.37
N LYS A 298 21.34 -14.57 17.66
CA LYS A 298 20.39 -14.75 18.78
C LYS A 298 20.98 -14.37 20.15
N ALA A 299 22.28 -14.63 20.36
CA ALA A 299 22.98 -14.23 21.57
C ALA A 299 23.24 -12.71 21.63
N ASP A 300 23.53 -12.09 20.49
CA ASP A 300 23.70 -10.64 20.38
C ASP A 300 22.38 -9.90 20.61
N VAL A 301 21.24 -10.43 20.15
CA VAL A 301 19.92 -9.89 20.45
C VAL A 301 19.66 -9.81 21.96
N ARG A 302 19.94 -10.89 22.70
CA ARG A 302 19.85 -10.91 24.18
C ARG A 302 20.84 -9.95 24.84
N THR A 303 22.00 -9.77 24.22
CA THR A 303 22.98 -8.79 24.69
C THR A 303 22.44 -7.37 24.56
N ILE A 304 21.83 -7.00 23.43
CA ILE A 304 21.23 -5.68 23.22
C ILE A 304 20.09 -5.40 24.20
N GLU A 305 19.30 -6.41 24.58
CA GLU A 305 18.24 -6.28 25.59
C GLU A 305 18.78 -5.79 26.95
N THR A 306 20.00 -6.17 27.32
CA THR A 306 20.64 -5.78 28.59
C THR A 306 21.67 -4.66 28.44
N ARG A 307 22.28 -4.54 27.26
CA ARG A 307 23.32 -3.55 26.90
C ARG A 307 23.00 -2.97 25.52
N PRO A 308 22.05 -2.01 25.44
CA PRO A 308 21.52 -1.51 24.15
C PRO A 308 22.52 -0.79 23.24
N ASP A 309 23.70 -0.45 23.75
CA ASP A 309 24.77 0.25 23.04
C ASP A 309 26.06 -0.60 22.92
N ASP A 310 25.99 -1.92 23.14
CA ASP A 310 27.14 -2.81 22.92
C ASP A 310 27.52 -2.82 21.42
N PRO A 311 28.69 -2.29 21.04
CA PRO A 311 29.00 -2.01 19.64
C PRO A 311 29.21 -3.28 18.81
N VAL A 312 29.57 -4.40 19.44
CA VAL A 312 29.75 -5.68 18.74
C VAL A 312 28.39 -6.31 18.46
N ALA A 313 27.53 -6.38 19.48
CA ALA A 313 26.19 -6.93 19.34
C ALA A 313 25.33 -6.09 18.38
N CYS A 314 25.37 -4.76 18.49
CA CYS A 314 24.67 -3.86 17.57
C CYS A 314 25.15 -4.03 16.13
N LEU A 315 26.45 -4.21 15.89
CA LEU A 315 26.96 -4.47 14.54
C LEU A 315 26.46 -5.81 13.99
N ALA A 316 26.50 -6.88 14.79
CA ALA A 316 26.08 -8.21 14.36
C ALA A 316 24.58 -8.24 13.99
N VAL A 317 23.71 -7.76 14.89
CA VAL A 317 22.26 -7.71 14.66
C VAL A 317 21.89 -6.72 13.56
N GLY A 318 22.53 -5.54 13.53
CA GLY A 318 22.29 -4.55 12.48
C GLY A 318 22.64 -5.07 11.08
N ARG A 319 23.74 -5.83 10.95
CA ARG A 319 24.11 -6.47 9.68
C ARG A 319 23.12 -7.55 9.27
N PHE A 320 22.66 -8.37 10.20
CA PHE A 320 21.62 -9.36 9.90
C PHE A 320 20.35 -8.68 9.38
N LEU A 321 19.85 -7.66 10.10
CA LEU A 321 18.63 -6.95 9.73
C LEU A 321 18.76 -6.24 8.36
N CYS A 322 19.80 -5.44 8.15
CA CYS A 322 19.96 -4.71 6.88
C CYS A 322 20.40 -5.61 5.71
N LEU A 323 21.43 -6.45 5.94
CA LEU A 323 22.17 -7.11 4.85
C LEU A 323 21.71 -8.53 4.55
N THR A 324 20.88 -9.12 5.42
CA THR A 324 20.26 -10.44 5.21
C THR A 324 18.75 -10.30 5.09
N LYS A 325 18.09 -9.72 6.11
CA LYS A 325 16.62 -9.56 6.12
C LYS A 325 16.12 -8.45 5.18
N GLY A 326 16.89 -7.38 5.01
CA GLY A 326 16.46 -6.17 4.29
C GLY A 326 15.59 -5.23 5.12
N ASP A 327 15.61 -5.38 6.44
CA ASP A 327 14.86 -4.58 7.42
C ASP A 327 15.72 -3.38 7.86
N TRP A 328 15.76 -2.37 6.99
CA TRP A 328 16.59 -1.18 7.20
C TRP A 328 16.12 -0.34 8.39
N ASP A 329 14.81 -0.29 8.66
CA ASP A 329 14.25 0.52 9.73
C ASP A 329 14.72 0.05 11.11
N ARG A 330 14.73 -1.28 11.35
CA ARG A 330 15.26 -1.84 12.61
C ARG A 330 16.78 -1.95 12.62
N GLY A 331 17.40 -2.16 11.46
CA GLY A 331 18.85 -2.39 11.36
C GLY A 331 19.71 -1.13 11.40
N LEU A 332 19.27 -0.02 10.79
CA LEU A 332 20.05 1.23 10.70
C LEU A 332 20.41 1.80 12.08
N PRO A 333 19.48 1.90 13.07
CA PRO A 333 19.82 2.36 14.43
C PRO A 333 20.91 1.52 15.09
N LEU A 334 20.94 0.21 14.82
CA LEU A 334 21.95 -0.70 15.36
C LEU A 334 23.30 -0.56 14.64
N LEU A 335 23.28 -0.43 13.31
CA LEU A 335 24.50 -0.15 12.55
C LEU A 335 25.15 1.17 12.99
N ALA A 336 24.35 2.21 13.27
CA ALA A 336 24.81 3.50 13.79
C ALA A 336 25.41 3.43 15.22
N LYS A 337 25.24 2.32 15.93
CA LYS A 337 25.89 2.02 17.22
C LYS A 337 27.01 0.98 17.09
N GLY A 338 27.19 0.40 15.91
CA GLY A 338 28.09 -0.72 15.67
C GLY A 338 29.58 -0.38 15.76
N ALA A 339 30.40 -1.41 15.92
CA ALA A 339 31.86 -1.31 15.99
C ALA A 339 32.52 -0.94 14.63
N ASP A 340 31.88 -1.26 13.50
CA ASP A 340 32.39 -0.91 12.16
C ASP A 340 32.21 0.59 11.92
N THR A 341 33.33 1.32 11.87
CA THR A 341 33.30 2.79 11.75
C THR A 341 32.72 3.26 10.42
N SER A 342 32.89 2.50 9.33
CA SER A 342 32.35 2.86 8.02
C SER A 342 30.84 2.75 8.06
N LEU A 343 30.31 1.57 8.41
CA LEU A 343 28.87 1.34 8.48
C LEU A 343 28.19 2.23 9.51
N ARG A 344 28.82 2.45 10.66
CA ARG A 344 28.31 3.36 11.70
C ARG A 344 28.13 4.78 11.17
N THR A 345 29.13 5.29 10.46
CA THR A 345 29.07 6.65 9.90
C THR A 345 27.99 6.74 8.81
N THR A 346 27.98 5.79 7.86
CA THR A 346 26.98 5.78 6.78
C THR A 346 25.56 5.60 7.31
N ALA A 347 25.34 4.71 8.28
CA ALA A 347 24.04 4.51 8.91
C ALA A 347 23.59 5.74 9.70
N GLY A 348 24.49 6.44 10.39
CA GLY A 348 24.18 7.70 11.07
C GLY A 348 23.75 8.81 10.11
N GLN A 349 24.42 8.93 8.96
CA GLN A 349 24.02 9.84 7.88
C GLN A 349 22.65 9.47 7.30
N ASP A 350 22.40 8.17 7.10
CA ASP A 350 21.12 7.66 6.61
C ASP A 350 19.95 7.99 7.55
N LEU A 351 20.13 7.73 8.86
CA LEU A 351 19.16 8.03 9.90
C LEU A 351 18.83 9.53 10.03
N SER A 352 19.76 10.40 9.64
CA SER A 352 19.51 11.85 9.63
C SER A 352 18.48 12.28 8.57
N ALA A 353 18.13 11.39 7.64
CA ALA A 353 17.17 11.59 6.57
C ALA A 353 17.44 12.89 5.78
N PRO A 354 18.61 13.03 5.13
CA PRO A 354 19.02 14.28 4.49
C PRO A 354 17.97 14.75 3.45
N ALA A 355 17.60 16.03 3.52
CA ALA A 355 16.61 16.63 2.62
C ALA A 355 17.20 17.29 1.36
N ASP A 356 18.50 17.62 1.43
CA ASP A 356 19.27 18.21 0.34
C ASP A 356 19.71 17.14 -0.68
N ALA A 357 19.60 17.47 -1.97
CA ALA A 357 19.85 16.51 -3.05
C ALA A 357 21.33 16.12 -3.17
N ALA A 358 22.25 17.05 -2.89
CA ALA A 358 23.68 16.77 -2.90
C ALA A 358 24.07 15.88 -1.72
N ALA A 359 23.50 16.12 -0.54
CA ALA A 359 23.67 15.26 0.62
C ALA A 359 23.10 13.84 0.40
N GLN A 360 21.92 13.72 -0.22
CA GLN A 360 21.32 12.43 -0.60
C GLN A 360 22.18 11.67 -1.61
N LEU A 361 22.72 12.37 -2.61
CA LEU A 361 23.64 11.79 -3.60
C LEU A 361 24.94 11.30 -2.94
N ALA A 362 25.53 12.10 -2.06
CA ALA A 362 26.74 11.73 -1.33
C ALA A 362 26.51 10.52 -0.41
N LEU A 363 25.34 10.45 0.25
CA LEU A 363 24.94 9.28 1.03
C LEU A 363 24.78 8.03 0.15
N ALA A 364 24.15 8.18 -1.02
CA ALA A 364 24.02 7.09 -1.99
C ALA A 364 25.39 6.56 -2.45
N ASP A 365 26.31 7.47 -2.79
CA ASP A 365 27.69 7.13 -3.14
C ASP A 365 28.40 6.41 -1.98
N THR A 366 28.20 6.86 -0.74
CA THR A 366 28.79 6.24 0.44
C THR A 366 28.29 4.80 0.63
N TRP A 367 26.98 4.55 0.47
CA TRP A 367 26.43 3.20 0.50
C TRP A 367 26.95 2.33 -0.65
N TRP A 368 27.07 2.90 -1.85
CA TRP A 368 27.59 2.20 -3.02
C TRP A 368 29.04 1.77 -2.83
N ASP A 369 29.89 2.66 -2.33
CA ASP A 369 31.30 2.39 -2.08
C ASP A 369 31.49 1.43 -0.90
N ALA A 370 30.67 1.53 0.15
CA ALA A 370 30.66 0.57 1.25
C ALA A 370 30.35 -0.85 0.74
N ALA A 371 29.48 -1.00 -0.27
CA ALA A 371 29.13 -2.29 -0.84
C ALA A 371 30.32 -3.04 -1.46
N ALA A 372 31.33 -2.32 -1.97
CA ALA A 372 32.51 -2.93 -2.59
C ALA A 372 33.31 -3.84 -1.64
N ARG A 373 33.17 -3.65 -0.32
CA ARG A 373 33.83 -4.45 0.73
C ARG A 373 33.13 -5.77 1.03
N TYR A 374 31.93 -5.99 0.49
CA TYR A 374 31.09 -7.15 0.77
C TYR A 374 31.01 -8.06 -0.45
N SER A 375 30.72 -9.34 -0.26
CA SER A 375 30.33 -10.28 -1.32
C SER A 375 28.81 -10.37 -1.45
N ALA A 376 28.33 -10.99 -2.53
CA ALA A 376 26.91 -11.34 -2.63
C ALA A 376 26.54 -12.36 -1.51
N PRO A 377 25.33 -12.26 -0.91
CA PRO A 377 24.24 -11.34 -1.25
C PRO A 377 24.33 -9.96 -0.55
N SER A 378 25.15 -9.80 0.49
CA SER A 378 25.20 -8.56 1.29
C SER A 378 25.60 -7.31 0.50
N ARG A 379 26.48 -7.47 -0.50
CA ARG A 379 26.80 -6.42 -1.47
C ARG A 379 25.55 -5.89 -2.17
N ALA A 380 24.68 -6.79 -2.63
CA ALA A 380 23.48 -6.41 -3.37
C ALA A 380 22.51 -5.59 -2.49
N ARG A 381 22.40 -5.91 -1.19
CA ARG A 381 21.60 -5.14 -0.23
C ARG A 381 22.15 -3.72 -0.01
N LEU A 382 23.46 -3.58 0.15
CA LEU A 382 24.08 -2.25 0.28
C LEU A 382 23.87 -1.40 -0.98
N GLN A 383 24.01 -2.01 -2.17
CA GLN A 383 23.73 -1.34 -3.44
C GLN A 383 22.25 -0.99 -3.60
N GLU A 384 21.33 -1.84 -3.14
CA GLU A 384 19.89 -1.56 -3.11
C GLU A 384 19.58 -0.31 -2.26
N ARG A 385 20.21 -0.17 -1.08
CA ARG A 385 20.08 1.04 -0.26
C ARG A 385 20.70 2.27 -0.92
N ALA A 386 21.82 2.12 -1.61
CA ALA A 386 22.40 3.19 -2.41
C ALA A 386 21.43 3.64 -3.52
N VAL A 387 20.84 2.69 -4.25
CA VAL A 387 19.84 2.92 -5.31
C VAL A 387 18.61 3.65 -4.78
N HIS A 388 18.13 3.32 -3.57
CA HIS A 388 17.07 4.07 -2.91
C HIS A 388 17.43 5.57 -2.81
N TRP A 389 18.60 5.88 -2.26
CA TRP A 389 19.04 7.27 -2.09
C TRP A 389 19.35 7.99 -3.40
N TYR A 390 19.93 7.31 -4.40
CA TYR A 390 20.03 7.85 -5.76
C TYR A 390 18.64 8.22 -6.30
N GLY A 391 17.66 7.32 -6.17
CA GLY A 391 16.29 7.54 -6.62
C GLY A 391 15.55 8.67 -5.91
N VAL A 392 15.84 8.90 -4.63
CA VAL A 392 15.34 10.06 -3.86
C VAL A 392 15.98 11.36 -4.38
N ALA A 393 17.30 11.37 -4.59
CA ALA A 393 18.04 12.54 -5.04
C ALA A 393 17.65 12.98 -6.47
N LEU A 394 17.34 12.03 -7.36
CA LEU A 394 17.06 12.28 -8.79
C LEU A 394 16.03 13.38 -9.06
N ALA A 395 15.06 13.60 -8.15
CA ALA A 395 14.02 14.61 -8.33
C ALA A 395 14.56 16.05 -8.34
N LYS A 396 15.74 16.28 -7.76
CA LYS A 396 16.35 17.60 -7.56
C LYS A 396 17.77 17.71 -8.14
N LEU A 397 18.32 16.61 -8.68
CA LEU A 397 19.63 16.60 -9.35
C LEU A 397 19.50 17.02 -10.82
N ASP A 398 20.53 17.68 -11.32
CA ASP A 398 20.70 18.04 -12.73
C ASP A 398 22.10 17.66 -13.25
N GLY A 399 22.33 17.89 -14.55
CA GLY A 399 23.62 17.72 -15.20
C GLY A 399 24.29 16.36 -14.97
N LEU A 400 25.60 16.37 -14.71
CA LEU A 400 26.42 15.18 -14.53
C LEU A 400 26.04 14.37 -13.28
N SER A 401 25.58 15.04 -12.22
CA SER A 401 25.16 14.39 -10.97
C SER A 401 23.94 13.51 -11.18
N LYS A 402 22.96 13.98 -11.97
CA LYS A 402 21.79 13.19 -12.38
C LYS A 402 22.19 11.99 -13.23
N ILE A 403 23.04 12.19 -14.23
CA ILE A 403 23.51 11.11 -15.12
C ILE A 403 24.25 10.03 -14.33
N LYS A 404 25.09 10.42 -13.36
CA LYS A 404 25.79 9.48 -12.48
C LYS A 404 24.80 8.61 -11.70
N ALA A 405 23.82 9.23 -11.04
CA ALA A 405 22.81 8.53 -10.26
C ALA A 405 22.00 7.54 -11.14
N GLU A 406 21.52 7.98 -12.31
CA GLU A 406 20.81 7.12 -13.27
C GLU A 406 21.67 5.93 -13.71
N ARG A 407 22.95 6.15 -13.99
CA ARG A 407 23.88 5.09 -14.40
C ARG A 407 24.09 4.04 -13.30
N ARG A 408 24.18 4.46 -12.03
CA ARG A 408 24.31 3.54 -10.88
C ARG A 408 23.07 2.69 -10.69
N ILE A 409 21.89 3.27 -10.85
CA ILE A 409 20.62 2.53 -10.81
C ILE A 409 20.59 1.48 -11.93
N GLN A 410 20.91 1.86 -13.17
CA GLN A 410 20.97 0.94 -14.30
C GLN A 410 22.03 -0.17 -14.11
N GLU A 411 23.18 0.15 -13.51
CA GLU A 411 24.24 -0.82 -13.21
C GLU A 411 23.75 -1.88 -12.22
N TRP A 412 23.05 -1.47 -11.17
CA TRP A 412 22.44 -2.39 -10.21
C TRP A 412 21.32 -3.22 -10.86
N GLU A 413 20.43 -2.61 -11.65
CA GLU A 413 19.36 -3.33 -12.36
C GLU A 413 19.90 -4.42 -13.31
N LYS A 414 20.95 -4.11 -14.07
CA LYS A 414 21.63 -5.09 -14.94
C LYS A 414 22.32 -6.19 -14.13
N SER A 415 22.91 -5.85 -12.99
CA SER A 415 23.57 -6.83 -12.11
C SER A 415 22.54 -7.74 -11.43
N ALA A 416 21.38 -7.20 -11.03
CA ALA A 416 20.25 -7.96 -10.50
C ALA A 416 19.63 -8.87 -11.57
N ALA A 417 19.61 -8.44 -12.85
CA ALA A 417 19.12 -9.24 -13.96
C ALA A 417 20.10 -10.36 -14.41
N SER A 418 21.41 -10.23 -14.16
CA SER A 418 22.45 -11.16 -14.62
C SER A 418 23.02 -12.07 -13.52
N GLY A 419 22.96 -11.67 -12.25
CA GLY A 419 23.35 -12.47 -11.09
C GLY A 419 22.17 -13.25 -10.55
N GLY A 420 21.87 -14.42 -11.14
CA GLY A 420 20.79 -15.31 -10.74
C GLY A 420 20.69 -15.49 -9.21
N GLY A 421 19.69 -14.81 -8.64
CA GLY A 421 19.34 -14.77 -7.22
C GLY A 421 18.08 -13.93 -7.06
N SER A 422 16.93 -14.60 -7.18
CA SER A 422 15.56 -14.10 -7.01
C SER A 422 15.38 -13.05 -5.91
N ALA A 423 15.00 -11.82 -6.29
CA ALA A 423 14.33 -10.86 -5.41
C ALA A 423 13.32 -9.95 -6.13
N GLY A 424 13.43 -9.81 -7.46
CA GLY A 424 12.32 -9.39 -8.33
C GLY A 424 12.06 -10.51 -9.34
N GLY A 425 10.88 -11.11 -9.34
CA GLY A 425 10.50 -12.10 -10.37
C GLY A 425 10.72 -11.54 -11.78
N ALA A 426 10.93 -12.39 -12.78
CA ALA A 426 11.09 -11.94 -14.16
C ALA A 426 9.92 -11.04 -14.59
N PRO A 427 10.15 -10.02 -15.45
CA PRO A 427 9.07 -9.15 -15.92
C PRO A 427 7.95 -9.98 -16.53
N LEU A 428 6.76 -9.89 -15.94
CA LEU A 428 5.63 -10.72 -16.28
C LEU A 428 4.72 -9.99 -17.27
N ASP A 429 4.54 -10.56 -18.45
CA ASP A 429 3.60 -10.06 -19.46
C ASP A 429 2.16 -10.42 -19.07
N LEU A 430 1.46 -9.48 -18.43
CA LEU A 430 0.08 -9.65 -18.00
C LEU A 430 -0.91 -9.59 -19.17
N LEU A 431 -0.51 -9.05 -20.32
CA LEU A 431 -1.37 -9.01 -21.49
C LEU A 431 -1.68 -10.42 -22.00
N ALA A 432 -0.71 -11.34 -21.87
CA ALA A 432 -0.87 -12.75 -22.20
C ALA A 432 -1.83 -13.51 -21.26
N TRP A 433 -2.18 -12.94 -20.11
CA TRP A 433 -3.11 -13.57 -19.16
C TRP A 433 -4.56 -13.13 -19.35
N ILE A 434 -4.78 -12.08 -20.13
CA ILE A 434 -6.10 -11.49 -20.37
C ILE A 434 -6.81 -12.24 -21.50
N ASP A 435 -7.95 -12.80 -21.14
CA ASP A 435 -9.04 -13.13 -22.06
C ASP A 435 -10.15 -12.06 -21.96
N PRO A 436 -10.39 -11.23 -22.99
CA PRO A 436 -11.40 -10.18 -22.94
C PRO A 436 -12.84 -10.68 -22.79
N GLU A 437 -13.16 -11.89 -23.24
CA GLU A 437 -14.51 -12.46 -23.09
C GLU A 437 -14.77 -12.85 -21.63
N GLU A 438 -13.75 -13.37 -20.95
CA GLU A 438 -13.86 -13.81 -19.56
C GLU A 438 -13.66 -12.68 -18.54
N HIS A 439 -12.75 -11.74 -18.79
CA HIS A 439 -12.32 -10.77 -17.79
C HIS A 439 -13.03 -9.40 -17.87
N SER A 440 -13.90 -9.21 -18.86
CA SER A 440 -14.69 -7.98 -19.04
C SER A 440 -15.75 -7.80 -17.94
N VAL A 441 -15.95 -6.55 -17.51
CA VAL A 441 -16.92 -6.17 -16.46
C VAL A 441 -17.80 -4.99 -16.91
N PRO A 442 -19.09 -5.23 -17.24
CA PRO A 442 -19.77 -6.53 -17.30
C PRO A 442 -19.22 -7.43 -18.42
N PRO A 443 -19.51 -8.75 -18.41
CA PRO A 443 -19.10 -9.64 -19.50
C PRO A 443 -19.54 -9.09 -20.85
N ARG A 444 -18.69 -9.22 -21.88
CA ARG A 444 -18.87 -8.58 -23.20
C ARG A 444 -18.79 -7.04 -23.20
N SER A 445 -18.28 -6.40 -22.13
CA SER A 445 -17.76 -5.04 -22.27
C SER A 445 -16.69 -5.07 -23.37
N ARG A 446 -16.77 -4.20 -24.37
CA ARG A 446 -16.14 -4.40 -25.70
C ARG A 446 -14.60 -4.22 -25.73
N TRP A 447 -13.88 -4.84 -24.82
CA TRP A 447 -12.45 -5.07 -24.94
C TRP A 447 -12.24 -6.23 -25.91
N THR A 448 -11.36 -6.05 -26.88
CA THR A 448 -11.08 -7.06 -27.91
C THR A 448 -9.58 -7.20 -28.11
N LEU A 449 -9.12 -8.44 -28.30
CA LEU A 449 -7.75 -8.67 -28.74
C LEU A 449 -7.66 -8.44 -30.25
N ARG A 450 -6.78 -7.53 -30.67
CA ARG A 450 -6.37 -7.33 -32.07
C ARG A 450 -4.90 -7.70 -32.19
N GLY A 451 -4.63 -8.91 -32.67
CA GLY A 451 -3.28 -9.45 -32.69
C GLY A 451 -2.75 -9.64 -31.26
N ARG A 452 -1.68 -8.91 -30.91
CA ARG A 452 -1.09 -8.93 -29.55
C ARG A 452 -1.51 -7.72 -28.70
N SER A 453 -2.35 -6.82 -29.21
CA SER A 453 -2.82 -5.65 -28.48
C SER A 453 -4.27 -5.83 -28.01
N LEU A 454 -4.60 -5.23 -26.89
CA LEU A 454 -5.94 -5.17 -26.33
C LEU A 454 -6.57 -3.80 -26.65
N VAL A 455 -7.73 -3.78 -27.29
CA VAL A 455 -8.39 -2.56 -27.74
C VAL A 455 -9.72 -2.38 -27.03
N SER A 456 -9.94 -1.22 -26.41
CA SER A 456 -11.26 -0.81 -25.93
C SER A 456 -12.07 -0.31 -27.13
N ALA A 457 -13.19 -0.94 -27.46
CA ALA A 457 -14.05 -0.46 -28.53
C ALA A 457 -14.99 0.66 -28.06
N GLU A 458 -15.44 1.49 -29.00
CA GLU A 458 -16.55 2.41 -28.78
C GLU A 458 -17.79 1.65 -28.31
N ASN A 459 -18.39 2.13 -27.23
CA ASN A 459 -19.61 1.53 -26.73
C ASN A 459 -20.82 1.99 -27.55
N ASP A 460 -21.83 1.15 -27.67
CA ASP A 460 -23.13 1.49 -28.27
C ASP A 460 -24.04 2.28 -27.30
N GLY A 461 -23.46 2.82 -26.22
CA GLY A 461 -24.16 3.51 -25.14
C GLY A 461 -24.68 2.60 -24.03
N SER A 462 -24.49 1.27 -24.10
CA SER A 462 -24.99 0.33 -23.09
C SER A 462 -24.26 0.37 -21.74
N VAL A 463 -23.01 0.83 -21.69
CA VAL A 463 -22.20 0.92 -20.45
C VAL A 463 -21.31 2.16 -20.48
N LYS A 464 -21.36 3.02 -19.46
CA LYS A 464 -20.56 4.27 -19.43
C LYS A 464 -19.04 4.05 -19.44
N PHE A 465 -18.59 2.96 -18.81
CA PHE A 465 -17.17 2.57 -18.72
C PHE A 465 -17.00 1.10 -19.06
N ALA A 466 -16.14 0.81 -20.03
CA ALA A 466 -15.66 -0.54 -20.31
C ALA A 466 -14.56 -0.87 -19.29
N ARG A 467 -14.80 -1.84 -18.40
CA ARG A 467 -13.85 -2.27 -17.39
C ARG A 467 -13.35 -3.67 -17.70
N LEU A 468 -12.09 -3.93 -17.42
CA LEU A 468 -11.47 -5.23 -17.66
C LEU A 468 -10.59 -5.58 -16.48
N ILE A 469 -10.82 -6.74 -15.87
CA ILE A 469 -9.90 -7.28 -14.86
C ILE A 469 -8.61 -7.68 -15.57
N VAL A 470 -7.48 -7.24 -15.02
CA VAL A 470 -6.19 -7.84 -15.35
C VAL A 470 -6.00 -8.95 -14.32
N PRO A 471 -6.00 -10.25 -14.71
CA PRO A 471 -6.14 -11.38 -13.79
C PRO A 471 -4.84 -11.68 -13.04
N CYS A 472 -4.41 -10.71 -12.23
CA CYS A 472 -3.20 -10.72 -11.46
C CYS A 472 -3.44 -10.02 -10.12
N ILE A 473 -3.13 -10.72 -9.03
CA ILE A 473 -2.92 -10.14 -7.72
C ILE A 473 -1.43 -9.74 -7.67
N PRO A 474 -1.12 -8.44 -7.69
CA PRO A 474 0.27 -8.00 -7.70
C PRO A 474 0.91 -8.26 -6.32
N PRO A 475 2.25 -8.34 -6.23
CA PRO A 475 2.93 -8.38 -4.94
C PRO A 475 2.77 -7.04 -4.20
N PRO A 476 3.12 -6.96 -2.90
CA PRO A 476 3.03 -5.72 -2.12
C PRO A 476 3.77 -4.52 -2.73
N GLU A 477 4.85 -4.78 -3.48
CA GLU A 477 5.66 -3.75 -4.14
C GLU A 477 5.98 -4.17 -5.57
N TYR A 478 5.66 -3.32 -6.54
CA TYR A 478 5.83 -3.63 -7.96
C TYR A 478 5.93 -2.38 -8.80
N ASP A 479 6.48 -2.56 -10.01
CA ASP A 479 6.39 -1.62 -11.10
C ASP A 479 5.49 -2.22 -12.19
N LEU A 480 4.43 -1.50 -12.54
CA LEU A 480 3.52 -1.85 -13.62
C LEU A 480 3.77 -0.92 -14.80
N THR A 481 4.24 -1.47 -15.91
CA THR A 481 4.44 -0.75 -17.18
C THR A 481 3.28 -1.05 -18.12
N VAL A 482 2.56 -0.01 -18.53
CA VAL A 482 1.48 -0.08 -19.51
C VAL A 482 1.85 0.78 -20.72
N VAL A 483 1.89 0.19 -21.92
CA VAL A 483 2.02 0.96 -23.17
C VAL A 483 0.65 1.08 -23.80
N VAL A 484 0.17 2.30 -23.93
CA VAL A 484 -1.18 2.62 -24.39
C VAL A 484 -1.15 3.70 -25.47
N GLU A 485 -1.92 3.50 -26.53
CA GLU A 485 -2.16 4.44 -27.61
C GLU A 485 -3.62 4.91 -27.56
N CYS A 486 -3.83 6.23 -27.56
CA CYS A 486 -5.16 6.81 -27.73
C CYS A 486 -5.51 6.79 -29.22
N ARG A 487 -6.44 5.92 -29.63
CA ARG A 487 -6.91 5.82 -31.03
C ARG A 487 -8.01 6.82 -31.33
N LYS A 488 -8.81 7.16 -30.31
CA LYS A 488 -9.83 8.19 -30.35
C LYS A 488 -9.93 8.83 -28.97
N ALA A 489 -9.72 10.13 -28.90
CA ALA A 489 -9.88 10.88 -27.66
C ALA A 489 -11.38 11.10 -27.34
N GLY A 490 -11.73 11.03 -26.05
CA GLY A 490 -13.12 11.23 -25.60
C GLY A 490 -13.35 11.14 -24.09
N GLY A 491 -12.39 10.60 -23.33
CA GLY A 491 -12.46 10.55 -21.87
C GLY A 491 -11.31 9.74 -21.29
N PRO A 492 -11.33 9.46 -19.97
CA PRO A 492 -10.17 8.92 -19.28
C PRO A 492 -9.86 7.47 -19.66
N PHE A 493 -8.57 7.16 -19.68
CA PHE A 493 -8.03 5.82 -19.49
C PHE A 493 -7.68 5.62 -18.01
N GLY A 494 -8.21 4.56 -17.42
CA GLY A 494 -8.01 4.20 -16.02
C GLY A 494 -7.12 2.98 -15.85
N ILE A 495 -6.18 3.05 -14.89
CA ILE A 495 -5.38 1.91 -14.43
C ILE A 495 -5.70 1.65 -12.96
N GLY A 496 -6.26 0.48 -12.70
CA GLY A 496 -6.50 -0.04 -11.36
C GLY A 496 -5.25 -0.68 -10.77
N LEU A 497 -4.84 -0.22 -9.59
CA LEU A 497 -3.67 -0.67 -8.84
C LEU A 497 -4.10 -1.25 -7.49
N VAL A 498 -3.20 -2.00 -6.84
CA VAL A 498 -3.41 -2.55 -5.50
C VAL A 498 -2.25 -2.11 -4.63
N ALA A 499 -2.53 -1.46 -3.51
CA ALA A 499 -1.51 -1.02 -2.56
C ALA A 499 -2.05 -1.19 -1.13
N GLY A 500 -1.21 -1.65 -0.19
CA GLY A 500 -1.64 -1.91 1.18
C GLY A 500 -2.82 -2.88 1.29
N GLY A 501 -2.96 -3.81 0.33
CA GLY A 501 -4.08 -4.75 0.27
C GLY A 501 -5.40 -4.17 -0.24
N ARG A 502 -5.44 -2.90 -0.68
CA ARG A 502 -6.64 -2.21 -1.17
C ARG A 502 -6.48 -1.75 -2.61
N GLN A 503 -7.59 -1.75 -3.34
CA GLN A 503 -7.62 -1.27 -4.72
C GLN A 503 -7.68 0.26 -4.78
N LEU A 504 -6.99 0.84 -5.75
CA LEU A 504 -7.09 2.25 -6.13
C LEU A 504 -7.05 2.39 -7.65
N ALA A 505 -7.29 3.58 -8.17
CA ALA A 505 -7.21 3.85 -9.60
C ALA A 505 -6.43 5.13 -9.91
N VAL A 506 -5.71 5.10 -11.02
CA VAL A 506 -5.07 6.24 -11.69
C VAL A 506 -5.89 6.57 -12.93
N ALA A 507 -6.28 7.83 -13.09
CA ALA A 507 -7.03 8.32 -14.23
C ALA A 507 -6.18 9.25 -15.09
N LEU A 508 -6.10 8.94 -16.39
CA LEU A 508 -5.31 9.66 -17.39
C LEU A 508 -6.29 10.17 -18.46
N ASP A 509 -6.55 11.48 -18.48
CA ASP A 509 -7.51 12.13 -19.38
C ASP A 509 -6.83 13.19 -20.26
N ALA A 510 -7.46 13.59 -21.36
CA ALA A 510 -6.95 14.50 -22.39
C ALA A 510 -6.44 15.88 -21.88
N ALA A 511 -6.73 16.29 -20.64
CA ALA A 511 -6.23 17.54 -20.06
C ALA A 511 -5.67 17.41 -18.63
N SER A 512 -5.67 16.21 -18.03
CA SER A 512 -5.20 16.02 -16.66
C SER A 512 -4.72 14.61 -16.37
N VAL A 513 -3.76 14.49 -15.46
CA VAL A 513 -3.42 13.23 -14.79
C VAL A 513 -3.83 13.36 -13.34
N SER A 514 -4.60 12.39 -12.85
CA SER A 514 -4.97 12.31 -11.45
C SER A 514 -4.77 10.90 -10.92
N ALA A 515 -4.34 10.80 -9.67
CA ALA A 515 -4.43 9.58 -8.88
C ALA A 515 -5.23 9.89 -7.63
N GLY A 516 -6.01 8.90 -7.19
CA GLY A 516 -6.59 8.90 -5.86
C GLY A 516 -8.11 8.87 -5.84
N LEU A 517 -8.61 7.75 -5.33
CA LEU A 517 -9.72 7.69 -4.39
C LEU A 517 -11.07 8.28 -4.82
N PHE A 518 -11.95 7.44 -5.37
CA PHE A 518 -13.33 7.86 -5.64
C PHE A 518 -14.36 7.03 -4.85
N GLY A 519 -14.23 7.05 -3.53
CA GLY A 519 -15.37 6.91 -2.62
C GLY A 519 -16.20 8.20 -2.51
N GLY A 520 -16.35 8.97 -3.60
CA GLY A 520 -17.22 10.16 -3.66
C GLY A 520 -16.63 11.53 -3.30
N LYS A 521 -15.29 11.73 -3.22
CA LYS A 521 -14.68 13.07 -3.02
C LYS A 521 -13.59 13.35 -4.08
N GLU A 522 -13.55 14.57 -4.61
CA GLU A 522 -12.68 14.97 -5.73
C GLU A 522 -11.17 15.01 -5.39
N SER A 523 -10.32 14.72 -6.37
CA SER A 523 -8.85 14.69 -6.27
C SER A 523 -8.19 16.00 -5.75
N LYS A 524 -8.80 17.17 -5.99
CA LYS A 524 -8.31 18.47 -5.49
C LYS A 524 -8.40 18.59 -3.96
N ASP A 525 -9.39 17.94 -3.35
CA ASP A 525 -9.63 17.95 -1.91
C ASP A 525 -8.59 17.10 -1.16
N LEU A 526 -8.06 16.06 -1.81
CA LEU A 526 -7.05 15.14 -1.27
C LEU A 526 -5.64 15.76 -1.21
N ALA A 527 -5.23 16.50 -2.25
CA ALA A 527 -3.95 17.22 -2.24
C ALA A 527 -3.88 18.29 -1.13
N THR A 528 -5.04 18.82 -0.73
CA THR A 528 -5.19 19.78 0.37
C THR A 528 -5.16 19.09 1.74
N ARG A 529 -5.71 17.87 1.85
CA ARG A 529 -5.73 17.08 3.10
C ARG A 529 -4.41 16.36 3.41
N TYR A 530 -3.61 16.05 2.40
CA TYR A 530 -2.35 15.29 2.53
C TYR A 530 -1.14 16.03 1.92
N PRO A 531 -0.57 17.02 2.64
CA PRO A 531 0.59 17.79 2.17
C PRO A 531 1.81 16.86 1.98
N GLY A 532 2.38 16.85 0.77
CA GLY A 532 3.46 15.93 0.36
C GLY A 532 3.20 15.16 -0.95
N SER A 533 2.01 15.36 -1.52
CA SER A 533 1.58 14.76 -2.78
C SER A 533 1.74 15.74 -3.94
N ARG A 534 2.59 15.43 -4.94
CA ARG A 534 2.74 16.28 -6.14
C ARG A 534 1.99 15.67 -7.32
N LEU A 535 0.96 16.35 -7.80
CA LEU A 535 0.42 16.17 -9.15
C LEU A 535 1.21 17.10 -10.06
N ALA A 536 2.04 16.54 -10.93
CA ALA A 536 3.06 17.28 -11.68
C ALA A 536 2.77 17.39 -13.18
N TRP A 537 1.57 17.00 -13.63
CA TRP A 537 1.24 16.94 -15.05
C TRP A 537 0.59 18.22 -15.59
N GLN A 538 1.04 18.67 -16.76
CA GLN A 538 0.41 19.75 -17.52
C GLN A 538 0.13 19.26 -18.96
N GLY A 539 -1.12 19.35 -19.40
CA GLY A 539 -1.54 18.97 -20.76
C GLY A 539 -2.05 17.53 -20.89
N ALA A 540 -2.17 17.04 -22.13
CA ALA A 540 -2.69 15.71 -22.45
C ALA A 540 -1.62 14.63 -22.22
N PRO A 541 -1.89 13.55 -21.45
CA PRO A 541 -0.98 12.43 -21.24
C PRO A 541 -0.83 11.54 -22.49
N PHE A 542 -1.84 11.57 -23.37
CA PHE A 542 -1.84 10.80 -24.61
C PHE A 542 -2.00 11.73 -25.81
N ALA A 543 -1.07 11.65 -26.74
CA ALA A 543 -1.27 12.17 -28.09
C ALA A 543 -2.01 11.11 -28.91
N GLU A 544 -3.06 11.51 -29.62
CA GLU A 544 -3.84 10.62 -30.48
C GLU A 544 -2.94 9.99 -31.56
N GLY A 545 -3.07 8.68 -31.76
CA GLY A 545 -2.26 7.90 -32.69
C GLY A 545 -0.79 7.71 -32.28
N LYS A 546 -0.40 8.06 -31.04
CA LYS A 546 0.96 7.83 -30.54
C LYS A 546 0.95 6.97 -29.26
N PRO A 547 1.76 5.90 -29.19
CA PRO A 547 1.89 5.12 -27.97
C PRO A 547 2.57 5.94 -26.88
N SER A 548 2.07 5.81 -25.66
CA SER A 548 2.62 6.40 -24.44
C SER A 548 2.91 5.30 -23.43
N THR A 549 4.05 5.42 -22.75
CA THR A 549 4.47 4.47 -21.72
C THR A 549 4.12 5.03 -20.34
N VAL A 550 3.20 4.37 -19.65
CA VAL A 550 2.82 4.68 -18.28
C VAL A 550 3.52 3.69 -17.36
N VAL A 551 4.25 4.18 -16.37
CA VAL A 551 4.87 3.35 -15.33
C VAL A 551 4.28 3.72 -13.98
N CYS A 552 3.67 2.75 -13.31
CA CYS A 552 3.14 2.88 -11.95
C CYS A 552 4.02 2.10 -10.98
N SER A 553 4.71 2.79 -10.09
CA SER A 553 5.58 2.22 -9.07
C SER A 553 4.89 2.26 -7.71
N ILE A 554 4.52 1.08 -7.21
CA ILE A 554 3.96 0.88 -5.87
C ILE A 554 5.05 0.41 -4.92
N ARG A 555 5.18 1.10 -3.79
CA ARG A 555 6.00 0.70 -2.64
C ARG A 555 5.16 0.79 -1.38
N ARG A 556 5.62 0.19 -0.27
CA ARG A 556 4.90 0.16 1.01
C ARG A 556 4.34 1.53 1.43
N ALA A 557 5.13 2.59 1.25
CA ALA A 557 4.77 3.94 1.65
C ALA A 557 4.68 4.95 0.48
N SER A 558 4.71 4.52 -0.79
CA SER A 558 4.66 5.49 -1.89
C SER A 558 4.03 4.97 -3.17
N LEU A 559 3.40 5.87 -3.92
CA LEU A 559 2.98 5.67 -5.31
C LEU A 559 3.66 6.71 -6.18
N ARG A 560 4.31 6.26 -7.25
CA ARG A 560 4.79 7.14 -8.31
C ARG A 560 4.21 6.70 -9.65
N VAL A 561 3.71 7.64 -10.42
CA VAL A 561 3.27 7.40 -11.80
C VAL A 561 4.04 8.31 -12.72
N THR A 562 4.64 7.74 -13.76
CA THR A 562 5.26 8.49 -14.85
C THR A 562 4.56 8.19 -16.16
N VAL A 563 4.43 9.20 -17.02
CA VAL A 563 3.98 9.06 -18.40
C VAL A 563 5.11 9.53 -19.30
N ASN A 564 5.59 8.65 -20.18
CA ASN A 564 6.76 8.89 -21.05
C ASN A 564 8.00 9.36 -20.26
N GLY A 565 8.20 8.82 -19.06
CA GLY A 565 9.31 9.17 -18.16
C GLY A 565 9.13 10.47 -17.37
N GLN A 566 8.10 11.26 -17.67
CA GLN A 566 7.77 12.47 -16.91
C GLN A 566 6.87 12.12 -15.73
N ILE A 567 7.19 12.62 -14.53
CA ILE A 567 6.41 12.37 -13.31
C ILE A 567 5.04 13.02 -13.47
N ALA A 568 4.00 12.20 -13.36
CA ALA A 568 2.62 12.65 -13.37
C ALA A 568 2.04 12.69 -11.94
N ILE A 569 2.34 11.67 -11.12
CA ILE A 569 1.98 11.57 -9.70
C ILE A 569 3.23 11.15 -8.89
N ASP A 570 3.48 11.81 -7.76
CA ASP A 570 4.44 11.36 -6.73
C ASP A 570 3.82 11.54 -5.34
N TRP A 571 3.39 10.43 -4.74
CA TRP A 571 2.79 10.36 -3.41
C TRP A 571 3.76 9.68 -2.45
N LYS A 572 4.22 10.43 -1.43
CA LYS A 572 5.20 9.96 -0.43
C LYS A 572 4.57 9.39 0.84
N THR A 573 3.30 9.68 1.09
CA THR A 573 2.53 9.19 2.26
C THR A 573 1.06 8.99 1.87
N PRO A 574 0.77 8.02 1.01
CA PRO A 574 -0.57 7.81 0.47
C PRO A 574 -1.51 7.15 1.50
N PRO A 575 -2.78 7.59 1.59
CA PRO A 575 -3.74 7.08 2.58
C PRO A 575 -4.38 5.76 2.11
N TRP A 576 -3.60 4.66 2.12
CA TRP A 576 -4.07 3.34 1.66
C TRP A 576 -5.37 2.90 2.31
N ALA A 577 -5.57 3.21 3.60
CA ALA A 577 -6.77 2.86 4.36
C ALA A 577 -8.06 3.46 3.76
N GLU A 578 -7.97 4.65 3.16
CA GLU A 578 -9.09 5.28 2.48
C GLU A 578 -9.25 4.76 1.05
N ALA A 579 -8.15 4.20 0.48
CA ALA A 579 -8.02 3.37 -0.73
C ALA A 579 -9.30 2.80 -1.40
N ALA A 580 -9.85 3.40 -2.47
CA ALA A 580 -10.95 2.84 -3.27
C ALA A 580 -11.09 3.45 -4.69
N PRO A 581 -11.40 2.66 -5.73
CA PRO A 581 -11.80 3.17 -7.04
C PRO A 581 -13.21 3.79 -7.02
N ALA A 582 -13.58 4.50 -8.09
CA ALA A 582 -14.95 5.02 -8.27
C ALA A 582 -15.95 3.88 -8.30
N GLU A 583 -17.15 4.08 -7.75
CA GLU A 583 -18.26 3.12 -7.86
C GLU A 583 -18.52 2.73 -9.33
N GLU A 584 -18.43 3.69 -10.25
CA GLU A 584 -18.59 3.47 -11.70
C GLU A 584 -17.45 2.65 -12.32
N TRP A 585 -16.30 2.55 -11.65
CA TRP A 585 -15.08 1.84 -12.11
C TRP A 585 -14.89 0.52 -11.39
N ASP A 586 -15.81 0.17 -10.52
CA ASP A 586 -15.68 -0.94 -9.60
C ASP A 586 -15.51 -2.29 -10.32
N VAL A 587 -14.75 -3.22 -9.75
CA VAL A 587 -14.58 -4.57 -10.29
C VAL A 587 -14.83 -5.62 -9.20
N PRO A 588 -15.38 -6.80 -9.56
CA PRO A 588 -15.71 -7.87 -8.60
C PRO A 588 -14.57 -8.32 -7.68
N HIS A 589 -13.32 -8.27 -8.17
CA HIS A 589 -12.15 -8.75 -7.44
C HIS A 589 -11.32 -7.56 -6.88
N ARG A 590 -11.42 -7.32 -5.57
CA ARG A 590 -10.86 -6.12 -4.92
C ARG A 590 -9.33 -6.08 -4.80
N GLN A 591 -8.67 -7.20 -5.09
CA GLN A 591 -7.21 -7.32 -5.04
C GLN A 591 -6.59 -7.55 -6.41
N SER A 592 -7.35 -7.38 -7.50
CA SER A 592 -6.80 -7.49 -8.86
C SER A 592 -6.36 -6.14 -9.40
N LEU A 593 -5.46 -6.15 -10.37
CA LEU A 593 -5.30 -5.03 -11.29
C LEU A 593 -6.52 -4.94 -12.23
N PHE A 594 -6.79 -3.78 -12.80
CA PHE A 594 -7.83 -3.62 -13.82
C PHE A 594 -7.56 -2.44 -14.77
N LEU A 595 -8.24 -2.41 -15.91
CA LEU A 595 -8.22 -1.31 -16.87
C LEU A 595 -9.64 -0.76 -17.03
N VAL A 596 -9.73 0.54 -17.31
CA VAL A 596 -11.01 1.22 -17.61
C VAL A 596 -10.83 2.14 -18.80
N ALA A 597 -11.82 2.15 -19.69
CA ALA A 597 -11.94 3.13 -20.74
C ALA A 597 -13.37 3.69 -20.77
N ARG A 598 -13.49 5.00 -21.01
CA ARG A 598 -14.80 5.64 -21.22
C ARG A 598 -15.39 5.23 -22.57
N ASP A 599 -16.71 5.06 -22.61
CA ASP A 599 -17.49 4.67 -23.79
C ASP A 599 -17.22 5.45 -25.09
N ILE A 600 -16.90 6.73 -24.98
CA ILE A 600 -16.62 7.63 -26.12
C ILE A 600 -15.14 7.74 -26.49
N ALA A 601 -14.27 6.92 -25.90
CA ALA A 601 -12.83 6.89 -26.19
C ALA A 601 -12.36 5.48 -26.59
N THR A 602 -11.34 5.42 -27.43
CA THR A 602 -10.75 4.17 -27.92
C THR A 602 -9.28 4.14 -27.56
N TYR A 603 -8.88 3.15 -26.76
CA TYR A 603 -7.50 2.94 -26.35
C TYR A 603 -7.01 1.57 -26.82
N GLU A 604 -5.79 1.53 -27.33
CA GLU A 604 -5.08 0.31 -27.66
C GLU A 604 -3.93 0.11 -26.67
N VAL A 605 -3.93 -1.00 -25.96
CA VAL A 605 -2.91 -1.39 -24.99
C VAL A 605 -2.06 -2.50 -25.61
N SER A 606 -0.80 -2.19 -25.93
CA SER A 606 0.12 -3.11 -26.60
C SER A 606 1.08 -3.81 -25.65
N ARG A 607 1.15 -3.36 -24.38
CA ARG A 607 2.00 -3.96 -23.35
C ARG A 607 1.44 -3.72 -21.97
N ILE A 608 1.42 -4.77 -21.14
CA ILE A 608 1.17 -4.69 -19.70
C ILE A 608 2.20 -5.60 -19.03
N VAL A 609 3.26 -5.01 -18.48
CA VAL A 609 4.34 -5.77 -17.83
C VAL A 609 4.40 -5.41 -16.36
N LEU A 610 4.36 -6.42 -15.51
CA LEU A 610 4.54 -6.26 -14.08
C LEU A 610 5.91 -6.81 -13.66
N GLN A 611 6.65 -5.98 -12.96
CA GLN A 611 7.93 -6.33 -12.36
C GLN A 611 7.78 -6.25 -10.84
N ALA A 612 8.06 -7.34 -10.13
CA ALA A 612 8.11 -7.28 -8.67
C ALA A 612 9.30 -6.41 -8.25
N ALA A 613 9.07 -5.52 -7.28
CA ALA A 613 10.06 -4.54 -6.82
C ALA A 613 10.39 -4.69 -5.32
N GLY A 614 9.94 -5.79 -4.71
CA GLY A 614 10.13 -6.15 -3.31
C GLY A 614 9.69 -7.61 -3.08
N GLY A 615 9.52 -8.02 -1.82
CA GLY A 615 9.05 -9.37 -1.48
C GLY A 615 7.65 -9.70 -2.00
N GLY A 616 7.40 -10.98 -2.30
CA GLY A 616 6.14 -11.51 -2.83
C GLY A 616 6.14 -11.74 -4.34
N THR A 617 5.33 -12.70 -4.81
CA THR A 617 5.18 -12.99 -6.24
C THR A 617 3.79 -12.64 -6.77
N PRO A 618 3.68 -12.13 -8.01
CA PRO A 618 2.39 -11.91 -8.64
C PRO A 618 1.64 -13.24 -8.77
N ARG A 619 0.34 -13.26 -8.43
CA ARG A 619 -0.50 -14.47 -8.53
C ARG A 619 -1.52 -14.30 -9.64
N ARG A 620 -1.60 -15.27 -10.56
CA ARG A 620 -2.64 -15.29 -11.59
C ARG A 620 -3.99 -15.59 -10.97
N ILE A 621 -5.02 -14.88 -11.42
CA ILE A 621 -6.41 -15.19 -11.10
C ILE A 621 -6.98 -16.05 -12.24
N THR A 622 -7.67 -17.13 -11.91
CA THR A 622 -8.24 -18.06 -12.91
C THR A 622 -9.76 -18.01 -12.89
N GLY A 623 -10.37 -17.99 -14.08
CA GLY A 623 -11.83 -18.03 -14.26
C GLY A 623 -12.46 -16.66 -14.58
N PRO A 624 -13.75 -16.65 -14.95
CA PRO A 624 -14.41 -15.46 -15.48
C PRO A 624 -14.69 -14.41 -14.39
N ALA A 625 -14.69 -13.13 -14.76
CA ALA A 625 -14.84 -11.99 -13.84
C ALA A 625 -16.05 -12.09 -12.90
N ARG A 626 -17.16 -12.68 -13.36
CA ARG A 626 -18.39 -12.92 -12.56
C ARG A 626 -18.22 -13.95 -11.43
N ALA A 627 -17.23 -14.84 -11.50
CA ALA A 627 -16.93 -15.82 -10.47
C ALA A 627 -15.93 -15.28 -9.43
N LEU A 628 -15.31 -14.13 -9.70
CA LEU A 628 -14.25 -13.51 -8.89
C LEU A 628 -14.79 -12.51 -7.85
N VAL A 629 -16.07 -12.62 -7.50
CA VAL A 629 -16.75 -11.69 -6.57
C VAL A 629 -16.18 -11.86 -5.17
N THR A 630 -15.47 -10.85 -4.68
CA THR A 630 -15.21 -10.71 -3.25
C THR A 630 -16.52 -10.23 -2.61
N PRO A 631 -17.09 -10.92 -1.60
CA PRO A 631 -18.28 -10.43 -0.92
C PRO A 631 -17.99 -9.03 -0.32
N PRO A 632 -18.97 -8.10 -0.33
CA PRO A 632 -18.74 -6.75 0.18
C PRO A 632 -18.31 -6.81 1.65
N ALA A 633 -17.23 -6.11 1.97
CA ALA A 633 -16.80 -5.89 3.34
C ALA A 633 -17.92 -5.14 4.08
N ARG A 634 -18.37 -5.70 5.21
CA ARG A 634 -19.23 -5.01 6.17
C ARG A 634 -18.37 -4.25 7.17
#